data_AF-A0A819SHQ5-F1
#
_entry.id   AF-A0A819SHQ5-F1
#
_cell.length_a   1.000
_cell.length_b   1.000
_cell.length_c   1.000
_cell.angle_alpha   90.00
_cell.angle_beta   90.00
_cell.angle_gamma   90.00
#
_symmetry.space_group_name_H-M   'P 1'
#
loop_
_entity.id
_entity.type
_entity.pdbx_description
1 polymer ?
#
loop_
_entity_poly.entity_id
_entity_poly.type
_entity_poly.pdbx_seq_one_letter_code
_entity_poly.pdbx_strand_id
1 'polypeptide(L)'
;MFSKKHPTSPLNRHETQRLRASGRTEAVASSLQQRIYLHEQLYFHDSHLSVYNILAPMKVKYGSVSIEHIHSSLRSVIEQYTILRTAVYFDESNNKVKQQIQPLTDDIYSFQHSQGISTSEQLDDLLMSESNKKYFDVTKGKVLRCHVVQQCTENHNHSLHQGDFIIFNVHHIAFEVSSVKPFLKAFEQACCTDDDYQPTLSIPQYIDFALYEQAMLSDINVNSKMNKARRFWSDLMHDYDWNRIRRLVPEEDTNNKIRSGRGLSVAFHMEQDIIDAMMLFTSSNNVTMFSLSLACYYAFLYKLINDDDLCVAGVIANRLTEEMKNMIGMFVNLVPYRIKIEPSNSFNHFVQKVHQLCTDVLEHASLPYQQIIQIQGEQEHHVLPSSSFQYESLVSTLTQNTSTELTVSEGCVLSPLNDRNTLHGNGTAVFDLTLTVSRDHYARTTKCFLDCSTDLFKSQADVDLLANRFKHILRQLFCSSIVGEPSYDQCSISISNLSLILPEEIEEIQKVMFHRLPTIENEAPASYAQARIWLDERIRFNPDKLQVAICNMPFQYRLFPQHTLSIKRLLHALQLIVLKHQSLHTSLVFDTEKNQVIQRIVDLKINHRQMLSVMESIYETEEQLTEIMHEEKRNPQLFDLVQGLVFRCHILYYKQVSSNHLLCDKDVLIFNFHHALFDFPSMNTFLHDLNQAY
;
A
#
# COMPACT_ATOMS: atom_id res chain seq x y z
N MET A 1 -42.79 -11.04 -25.52
CA MET A 1 -43.46 -10.98 -24.21
C MET A 1 -42.44 -11.29 -23.14
N PHE A 2 -42.55 -10.61 -21.98
CA PHE A 2 -41.63 -10.57 -20.84
C PHE A 2 -40.52 -9.50 -20.88
N SER A 3 -40.99 -8.26 -20.73
CA SER A 3 -40.30 -7.18 -20.01
C SER A 3 -40.00 -7.63 -18.57
N LYS A 4 -38.74 -7.53 -18.14
CA LYS A 4 -38.36 -7.49 -16.71
C LYS A 4 -37.53 -6.24 -16.47
N LYS A 5 -38.15 -5.31 -15.77
CA LYS A 5 -37.58 -4.08 -15.21
C LYS A 5 -36.37 -4.42 -14.34
N HIS A 6 -35.25 -3.75 -14.59
CA HIS A 6 -34.16 -3.66 -13.62
C HIS A 6 -34.65 -2.93 -12.35
N PRO A 7 -34.21 -3.34 -11.15
CA PRO A 7 -34.58 -2.64 -9.93
C PRO A 7 -33.83 -1.30 -9.86
N THR A 8 -34.56 -0.22 -10.12
CA THR A 8 -34.13 1.12 -9.76
C THR A 8 -34.08 1.22 -8.24
N SER A 9 -32.88 1.43 -7.69
CA SER A 9 -32.66 1.79 -6.29
C SER A 9 -33.55 2.99 -5.90
N PRO A 10 -34.22 2.99 -4.74
CA PRO A 10 -35.02 4.10 -4.27
C PRO A 10 -34.11 5.17 -3.65
N LEU A 11 -33.30 5.84 -4.47
CA LEU A 11 -32.61 7.06 -4.05
C LEU A 11 -33.63 8.22 -4.07
N ASN A 12 -34.21 8.46 -2.89
CA ASN A 12 -34.74 9.71 -2.37
C ASN A 12 -35.05 10.82 -3.38
N ARG A 13 -36.34 10.94 -3.72
CA ARG A 13 -36.95 12.22 -4.14
C ARG A 13 -37.05 13.15 -2.94
N HIS A 14 -35.93 13.71 -2.48
CA HIS A 14 -35.94 14.95 -1.70
C HIS A 14 -35.69 16.10 -2.67
N GLU A 15 -36.52 17.13 -2.60
CA GLU A 15 -36.50 18.32 -3.45
C GLU A 15 -35.07 18.86 -3.63
N THR A 16 -34.42 18.53 -4.74
CA THR A 16 -33.19 19.18 -5.16
C THR A 16 -33.55 20.61 -5.56
N GLN A 17 -33.28 21.57 -4.67
CA GLN A 17 -33.29 22.99 -5.04
C GLN A 17 -32.41 23.15 -6.28
N ARG A 18 -33.02 23.48 -7.42
CA ARG A 18 -32.28 23.81 -8.64
C ARG A 18 -31.34 24.97 -8.35
N LEU A 19 -30.09 24.85 -8.78
CA LEU A 19 -29.14 25.94 -8.78
C LEU A 19 -29.67 27.06 -9.71
N ARG A 20 -29.69 28.30 -9.23
CA ARG A 20 -30.19 29.46 -9.98
C ARG A 20 -29.11 30.53 -10.04
N ALA A 21 -29.07 31.27 -11.14
CA ALA A 21 -28.20 32.43 -11.28
C ALA A 21 -28.58 33.51 -10.25
N SER A 22 -27.62 33.91 -9.42
CA SER A 22 -27.82 34.95 -8.39
C SER A 22 -27.50 36.35 -8.88
N GLY A 23 -26.73 36.48 -9.97
CA GLY A 23 -26.20 37.75 -10.46
C GLY A 23 -25.13 38.38 -9.55
N ARG A 24 -24.63 37.65 -8.55
CA ARG A 24 -23.55 38.12 -7.67
C ARG A 24 -22.21 38.09 -8.40
N THR A 25 -21.36 39.05 -8.09
CA THR A 25 -19.98 39.13 -8.57
C THR A 25 -18.96 38.88 -7.47
N GLU A 26 -19.38 38.85 -6.22
CA GLU A 26 -18.54 38.54 -5.06
C GLU A 26 -19.32 37.68 -4.05
N ALA A 27 -18.64 36.69 -3.46
CA ALA A 27 -19.16 35.83 -2.41
C ALA A 27 -18.02 35.26 -1.56
N VAL A 28 -18.35 34.63 -0.43
CA VAL A 28 -17.39 33.74 0.25
C VAL A 28 -17.04 32.58 -0.71
N ALA A 29 -15.78 32.18 -0.77
CA ALA A 29 -15.32 31.11 -1.64
C ALA A 29 -15.92 29.75 -1.20
N SER A 30 -16.08 28.82 -2.13
CA SER A 30 -16.51 27.45 -1.78
C SER A 30 -15.47 26.79 -0.87
N SER A 31 -15.89 25.87 -0.01
CA SER A 31 -15.00 25.16 0.94
C SER A 31 -13.78 24.55 0.22
N LEU A 32 -13.99 24.07 -1.01
CA LEU A 32 -12.94 23.52 -1.87
C LEU A 32 -11.93 24.57 -2.33
N GLN A 33 -12.39 25.77 -2.75
CA GLN A 33 -11.52 26.88 -3.08
C GLN A 33 -10.75 27.37 -1.85
N GLN A 34 -11.39 27.45 -0.68
CA GLN A 34 -10.73 27.82 0.58
C GLN A 34 -9.59 26.84 0.89
N ARG A 35 -9.81 25.53 0.71
CA ARG A 35 -8.78 24.50 0.90
C ARG A 35 -7.57 24.72 0.01
N ILE A 36 -7.78 24.81 -1.30
CA ILE A 36 -6.68 24.92 -2.26
C ILE A 36 -5.90 26.20 -1.97
N TYR A 37 -6.59 27.32 -1.81
CA TYR A 37 -5.97 28.61 -1.51
C TYR A 37 -5.11 28.53 -0.24
N LEU A 38 -5.68 28.09 0.88
CA LEU A 38 -4.96 28.05 2.16
C LEU A 38 -3.84 27.00 2.17
N HIS A 39 -4.04 25.84 1.53
CA HIS A 39 -3.01 24.82 1.42
C HIS A 39 -1.80 25.31 0.61
N GLU A 40 -2.06 25.99 -0.50
CA GLU A 40 -1.01 26.60 -1.32
C GLU A 40 -0.27 27.71 -0.57
N GLN A 41 -0.99 28.62 0.12
CA GLN A 41 -0.38 29.70 0.90
C GLN A 41 0.40 29.22 2.14
N LEU A 42 0.03 28.08 2.75
CA LEU A 42 0.69 27.60 3.96
C LEU A 42 1.85 26.65 3.68
N TYR A 43 1.70 25.73 2.73
CA TYR A 43 2.66 24.66 2.52
C TYR A 43 3.58 24.89 1.32
N PHE A 44 3.16 25.69 0.34
CA PHE A 44 3.88 25.84 -0.93
C PHE A 44 4.25 27.28 -1.28
N HIS A 45 4.04 28.26 -0.39
CA HIS A 45 4.28 29.68 -0.71
C HIS A 45 5.72 29.98 -1.17
N ASP A 46 6.71 29.24 -0.66
CA ASP A 46 8.12 29.38 -1.03
C ASP A 46 8.57 28.41 -2.14
N SER A 47 7.70 27.48 -2.54
CA SER A 47 8.02 26.60 -3.67
C SER A 47 8.07 27.42 -4.96
N HIS A 48 8.83 26.94 -5.93
CA HIS A 48 8.88 27.53 -7.27
C HIS A 48 7.98 26.76 -8.26
N LEU A 49 7.22 25.77 -7.79
CA LEU A 49 6.48 24.79 -8.60
C LEU A 49 4.99 24.79 -8.24
N SER A 50 4.13 24.79 -9.25
CA SER A 50 2.69 24.68 -9.01
C SER A 50 2.24 23.22 -8.92
N VAL A 51 1.77 22.81 -7.73
CA VAL A 51 1.18 21.48 -7.51
C VAL A 51 -0.30 21.40 -7.91
N TYR A 52 -0.89 22.51 -8.37
CA TYR A 52 -2.31 22.64 -8.69
C TYR A 52 -2.57 23.07 -10.14
N ASN A 53 -1.61 22.87 -11.05
CA ASN A 53 -1.83 23.11 -12.48
C ASN A 53 -2.46 21.87 -13.14
N ILE A 54 -3.50 22.08 -13.93
CA ILE A 54 -4.14 21.06 -14.76
C ILE A 54 -3.84 21.38 -16.22
N LEU A 55 -3.17 20.43 -16.89
CA LEU A 55 -2.86 20.51 -18.32
C LEU A 55 -3.88 19.73 -19.15
N ALA A 56 -4.30 20.32 -20.26
CA ALA A 56 -5.09 19.68 -21.30
C ALA A 56 -4.45 19.94 -22.68
N PRO A 57 -3.38 19.20 -23.04
CA PRO A 57 -2.73 19.32 -24.33
C PRO A 57 -3.58 18.70 -25.45
N MET A 58 -3.78 19.46 -26.51
CA MET A 58 -4.53 19.12 -27.71
C MET A 58 -3.60 19.19 -28.91
N LYS A 59 -3.71 18.23 -29.83
CA LYS A 59 -2.98 18.18 -31.10
C LYS A 59 -3.92 18.44 -32.26
N VAL A 60 -3.48 19.22 -33.24
CA VAL A 60 -4.19 19.34 -34.52
C VAL A 60 -4.05 18.03 -35.28
N LYS A 61 -5.15 17.28 -35.38
CA LYS A 61 -5.22 15.97 -36.03
C LYS A 61 -5.35 16.12 -37.54
N TYR A 62 -6.21 17.04 -37.99
CA TYR A 62 -6.49 17.35 -39.40
C TYR A 62 -6.82 18.83 -39.56
N GLY A 63 -6.61 19.36 -40.77
CA GLY A 63 -6.98 20.73 -41.15
C GLY A 63 -6.01 21.80 -40.64
N SER A 64 -6.50 23.04 -40.64
CA SER A 64 -5.77 24.19 -40.14
C SER A 64 -6.72 25.22 -39.52
N VAL A 65 -6.23 25.94 -38.52
CA VAL A 65 -7.00 26.97 -37.81
C VAL A 65 -6.13 28.18 -37.51
N SER A 66 -6.67 29.39 -37.69
CA SER A 66 -5.95 30.62 -37.38
C SER A 66 -5.70 30.75 -35.87
N ILE A 67 -4.52 31.25 -35.51
CA ILE A 67 -4.16 31.52 -34.11
C ILE A 67 -5.05 32.61 -33.54
N GLU A 68 -5.38 33.63 -34.34
CA GLU A 68 -6.33 34.69 -33.96
C GLU A 68 -7.72 34.14 -33.67
N HIS A 69 -8.20 33.17 -34.47
CA HIS A 69 -9.49 32.50 -34.25
C HIS A 69 -9.52 31.68 -32.95
N ILE A 70 -8.43 30.97 -32.64
CA ILE A 70 -8.28 30.27 -31.36
C ILE A 70 -8.33 31.28 -30.20
N HIS A 71 -7.64 32.41 -30.35
CA HIS A 71 -7.57 33.43 -29.32
C HIS A 71 -8.93 34.10 -29.06
N SER A 72 -9.66 34.49 -30.11
CA SER A 72 -11.00 35.08 -29.99
C SER A 72 -11.99 34.09 -29.38
N SER A 73 -11.98 32.83 -29.84
CA SER A 73 -12.85 31.77 -29.32
C SER A 73 -12.59 31.50 -27.84
N LEU A 74 -11.32 31.47 -27.42
CA LEU A 74 -10.95 31.32 -26.01
C LEU A 74 -11.46 32.50 -25.17
N ARG A 75 -11.32 33.72 -25.68
CA ARG A 75 -11.83 34.91 -25.00
C ARG A 75 -13.35 34.83 -24.76
N SER A 76 -14.11 34.39 -25.76
CA SER A 76 -15.56 34.17 -25.63
C SER A 76 -15.92 33.15 -24.54
N VAL A 77 -15.14 32.07 -24.42
CA VAL A 77 -15.31 31.08 -23.33
C VAL A 77 -15.04 31.71 -21.96
N ILE A 78 -14.00 32.52 -21.82
CA ILE A 78 -13.67 33.20 -20.54
C ILE A 78 -14.75 34.24 -20.17
N GLU A 79 -15.34 34.89 -21.18
CA GLU A 79 -16.46 35.81 -20.97
C GLU A 79 -17.68 35.08 -20.39
N GLN A 80 -18.05 33.95 -21.01
CA GLN A 80 -19.20 33.11 -20.65
C GLN A 80 -19.03 32.38 -19.31
N TYR A 81 -17.82 31.88 -19.02
CA TYR A 81 -17.50 31.10 -17.83
C TYR A 81 -16.67 31.92 -16.85
N THR A 82 -17.37 32.66 -16.00
CA THR A 82 -16.79 33.65 -15.07
C THR A 82 -15.74 33.09 -14.12
N ILE A 83 -15.78 31.79 -13.80
CA ILE A 83 -14.79 31.11 -12.96
C ILE A 83 -13.36 31.21 -13.51
N LEU A 84 -13.20 31.27 -14.83
CA LEU A 84 -11.90 31.39 -15.52
C LEU A 84 -11.25 32.79 -15.37
N ARG A 85 -11.97 33.74 -14.76
CA ARG A 85 -11.54 35.09 -14.42
C ARG A 85 -11.92 35.48 -12.99
N THR A 86 -12.12 34.50 -12.11
CA THR A 86 -12.50 34.73 -10.72
C THR A 86 -11.27 34.78 -9.83
N ALA A 87 -11.07 35.91 -9.17
CA ALA A 87 -10.07 36.09 -8.14
C ALA A 87 -10.48 35.34 -6.86
N VAL A 88 -9.52 34.71 -6.19
CA VAL A 88 -9.70 34.11 -4.86
C VAL A 88 -8.64 34.68 -3.92
N TYR A 89 -9.08 35.25 -2.80
CA TYR A 89 -8.20 35.97 -1.88
C TYR A 89 -8.69 35.86 -0.44
N PHE A 90 -7.77 36.04 0.51
CA PHE A 90 -8.10 36.10 1.93
C PHE A 90 -8.52 37.52 2.33
N ASP A 91 -9.73 37.66 2.88
CA ASP A 91 -10.21 38.90 3.47
C ASP A 91 -9.91 38.92 4.97
N GLU A 92 -8.85 39.64 5.35
CA GLU A 92 -8.40 39.80 6.73
C GLU A 92 -9.48 40.41 7.65
N SER A 93 -10.34 41.29 7.11
CA SER A 93 -11.35 41.97 7.92
C SER A 93 -12.41 41.01 8.47
N ASN A 94 -12.67 39.92 7.74
CA ASN A 94 -13.68 38.92 8.06
C ASN A 94 -13.10 37.52 8.32
N ASN A 95 -11.77 37.37 8.28
CA ASN A 95 -11.04 36.11 8.44
C ASN A 95 -11.60 34.99 7.52
N LYS A 96 -11.87 35.32 6.25
CA LYS A 96 -12.50 34.40 5.28
C LYS A 96 -11.88 34.53 3.91
N VAL A 97 -11.75 33.40 3.21
CA VAL A 97 -11.42 33.40 1.78
C VAL A 97 -12.67 33.76 0.98
N LYS A 98 -12.54 34.76 0.11
CA LYS A 98 -13.59 35.24 -0.79
C LYS A 98 -13.23 34.95 -2.24
N GLN A 99 -14.26 34.96 -3.08
CA GLN A 99 -14.12 34.93 -4.53
C GLN A 99 -14.78 36.16 -5.15
N GLN A 100 -14.14 36.71 -6.19
CA GLN A 100 -14.63 37.89 -6.91
C GLN A 100 -14.40 37.74 -8.41
N ILE A 101 -15.47 37.86 -9.19
CA ILE A 101 -15.43 37.84 -10.64
C ILE A 101 -14.77 39.13 -11.12
N GLN A 102 -13.64 39.00 -11.82
CA GLN A 102 -12.93 40.14 -12.41
C GLN A 102 -13.51 40.51 -13.78
N PRO A 103 -13.45 41.78 -14.21
CA PRO A 103 -13.80 42.16 -15.57
C PRO A 103 -12.91 41.44 -16.59
N LEU A 104 -13.43 41.24 -17.80
CA LEU A 104 -12.64 40.66 -18.89
C LEU A 104 -11.68 41.73 -19.44
N THR A 105 -10.40 41.53 -19.20
CA THR A 105 -9.29 42.35 -19.71
C THR A 105 -8.23 41.46 -20.33
N ASP A 106 -7.43 41.96 -21.27
CA ASP A 106 -6.40 41.14 -21.94
C ASP A 106 -5.35 40.58 -20.96
N ASP A 107 -5.16 41.23 -19.82
CA ASP A 107 -4.22 40.80 -18.77
C ASP A 107 -4.72 39.65 -17.88
N ILE A 108 -5.99 39.21 -18.02
CA ILE A 108 -6.61 38.23 -17.09
C ILE A 108 -6.22 36.78 -17.40
N TYR A 109 -5.73 36.49 -18.60
CA TYR A 109 -5.16 35.20 -19.00
C TYR A 109 -3.91 35.42 -19.83
N SER A 110 -3.05 34.39 -19.95
CA SER A 110 -1.89 34.45 -20.84
C SER A 110 -2.18 33.68 -22.12
N PHE A 111 -1.88 34.29 -23.27
CA PHE A 111 -1.86 33.61 -24.57
C PHE A 111 -0.44 33.65 -25.13
N GLN A 112 0.19 32.48 -25.27
CA GLN A 112 1.58 32.34 -25.72
C GLN A 112 1.63 31.61 -27.05
N HIS A 113 2.60 31.98 -27.88
CA HIS A 113 2.88 31.35 -29.16
C HIS A 113 4.37 31.01 -29.22
N SER A 114 4.68 29.75 -29.51
CA SER A 114 6.04 29.27 -29.75
C SER A 114 6.14 28.47 -31.05
N GLN A 115 7.35 28.39 -31.60
CA GLN A 115 7.68 27.70 -32.85
C GLN A 115 8.90 26.82 -32.66
N GLY A 116 9.04 25.78 -33.49
CA GLY A 116 10.26 24.97 -33.60
C GLY A 116 10.32 23.77 -32.67
N ILE A 117 9.18 23.31 -32.13
CA ILE A 117 9.11 22.09 -31.31
C ILE A 117 8.86 20.90 -32.22
N SER A 118 9.95 20.25 -32.63
CA SER A 118 9.93 19.21 -33.67
C SER A 118 10.07 17.79 -33.12
N THR A 119 10.64 17.63 -31.93
CA THR A 119 10.84 16.31 -31.29
C THR A 119 9.83 16.07 -30.17
N SER A 120 9.56 14.80 -29.85
CA SER A 120 8.73 14.43 -28.69
C SER A 120 9.35 14.88 -27.37
N GLU A 121 10.67 14.78 -27.24
CA GLU A 121 11.41 15.20 -26.04
C GLU A 121 11.24 16.70 -25.76
N GLN A 122 11.32 17.55 -26.79
CA GLN A 122 11.07 18.98 -26.66
C GLN A 122 9.62 19.29 -26.25
N LEU A 123 8.66 18.48 -26.70
CA LEU A 123 7.27 18.62 -26.30
C LEU A 123 7.07 18.20 -24.84
N ASP A 124 7.68 17.10 -24.42
CA ASP A 124 7.64 16.61 -23.04
C ASP A 124 8.28 17.64 -22.08
N ASP A 125 9.44 18.19 -22.45
CA ASP A 125 10.09 19.29 -21.72
C ASP A 125 9.20 20.53 -21.64
N LEU A 126 8.52 20.89 -22.74
CA LEU A 126 7.58 22.01 -22.73
C LEU A 126 6.41 21.72 -21.78
N LEU A 127 5.78 20.56 -21.86
CA LEU A 127 4.66 20.17 -20.99
C LEU A 127 5.07 20.18 -19.51
N MET A 128 6.25 19.66 -19.21
CA MET A 128 6.86 19.70 -17.89
C MET A 128 7.19 21.12 -17.43
N SER A 129 7.60 22.01 -18.34
CA SER A 129 7.80 23.42 -18.01
C SER A 129 6.46 24.13 -17.75
N GLU A 130 5.41 23.83 -18.52
CA GLU A 130 4.09 24.42 -18.36
C GLU A 130 3.42 23.97 -17.06
N SER A 131 3.51 22.69 -16.70
CA SER A 131 3.00 22.18 -15.42
C SER A 131 3.65 22.91 -14.25
N ASN A 132 4.95 23.16 -14.34
CA ASN A 132 5.78 23.71 -13.27
C ASN A 132 5.95 25.23 -13.29
N LYS A 133 5.50 25.92 -14.35
CA LYS A 133 5.67 27.37 -14.53
C LYS A 133 5.07 28.13 -13.35
N LYS A 134 5.87 29.06 -12.81
CA LYS A 134 5.59 29.93 -11.65
C LYS A 134 4.12 30.37 -11.57
N TYR A 135 3.57 30.32 -10.37
CA TYR A 135 2.14 30.31 -10.05
C TYR A 135 1.23 31.26 -10.85
N PHE A 136 0.01 30.81 -11.02
CA PHE A 136 -1.14 31.65 -11.31
C PHE A 136 -1.35 32.65 -10.18
N ASP A 137 -1.50 33.94 -10.51
CA ASP A 137 -1.90 34.93 -9.51
C ASP A 137 -3.43 34.84 -9.31
N VAL A 138 -3.83 33.82 -8.54
CA VAL A 138 -5.23 33.53 -8.24
C VAL A 138 -5.92 34.70 -7.53
N THR A 139 -5.16 35.55 -6.82
CA THR A 139 -5.69 36.75 -6.14
C THR A 139 -6.14 37.84 -7.11
N LYS A 140 -5.65 37.79 -8.36
CA LYS A 140 -6.05 38.70 -9.44
C LYS A 140 -6.95 38.02 -10.48
N GLY A 141 -7.40 36.79 -10.23
CA GLY A 141 -8.23 36.04 -11.16
C GLY A 141 -7.49 35.51 -12.38
N LYS A 142 -6.16 35.52 -12.36
CA LYS A 142 -5.33 34.95 -13.44
C LYS A 142 -5.19 33.46 -13.21
N VAL A 143 -6.08 32.65 -13.76
CA VAL A 143 -6.17 31.20 -13.51
C VAL A 143 -6.01 30.32 -14.76
N LEU A 144 -5.81 30.94 -15.93
CA LEU A 144 -5.74 30.25 -17.23
C LEU A 144 -4.56 30.75 -18.08
N ARG A 145 -3.84 29.82 -18.71
CA ARG A 145 -2.90 30.08 -19.82
C ARG A 145 -3.25 29.18 -20.99
N CYS A 146 -3.10 29.72 -22.19
CA CYS A 146 -3.13 28.97 -23.43
C CYS A 146 -1.78 29.14 -24.12
N HIS A 147 -1.15 28.02 -24.49
CA HIS A 147 0.09 28.01 -25.24
C HIS A 147 -0.13 27.28 -26.57
N VAL A 148 0.00 28.02 -27.66
CA VAL A 148 -0.05 27.51 -29.02
C VAL A 148 1.37 27.23 -29.51
N VAL A 149 1.60 26.03 -30.04
CA VAL A 149 2.94 25.53 -30.36
C VAL A 149 2.95 25.00 -31.80
N GLN A 150 3.82 25.57 -32.63
CA GLN A 150 4.03 25.11 -34.01
C GLN A 150 5.27 24.23 -34.13
N GLN A 151 5.15 23.09 -34.82
CA GLN A 151 6.26 22.17 -35.04
C GLN A 151 7.22 22.63 -36.14
N CYS A 152 6.70 23.25 -37.20
CA CYS A 152 7.46 23.63 -38.39
C CYS A 152 7.70 25.16 -38.47
N THR A 153 8.87 25.56 -38.95
CA THR A 153 9.28 26.96 -39.10
C THR A 153 9.00 27.55 -40.50
N GLU A 154 8.44 26.78 -41.43
CA GLU A 154 8.17 27.25 -42.79
C GLU A 154 6.90 28.15 -42.83
N ASN A 155 7.11 29.47 -42.66
CA ASN A 155 6.24 30.60 -43.06
C ASN A 155 4.75 30.63 -42.67
N HIS A 156 4.22 29.69 -41.89
CA HIS A 156 2.82 29.68 -41.46
C HIS A 156 2.61 30.47 -40.15
N ASN A 157 3.03 31.73 -40.07
CA ASN A 157 3.02 32.50 -38.81
C ASN A 157 1.62 32.77 -38.19
N HIS A 158 0.53 32.49 -38.90
CA HIS A 158 -0.83 32.85 -38.47
C HIS A 158 -1.79 31.67 -38.30
N SER A 159 -1.37 30.44 -38.59
CA SER A 159 -2.25 29.26 -38.51
C SER A 159 -1.54 28.05 -37.94
N LEU A 160 -2.27 27.28 -37.14
CA LEU A 160 -1.87 25.93 -36.75
C LEU A 160 -2.26 24.94 -37.83
N HIS A 161 -1.40 23.95 -38.03
CA HIS A 161 -1.54 22.88 -39.00
C HIS A 161 -1.43 21.51 -38.33
N GLN A 162 -1.72 20.47 -39.09
CA GLN A 162 -1.58 19.09 -38.63
C GLN A 162 -0.19 18.85 -38.00
N GLY A 163 -0.17 18.37 -36.76
CA GLY A 163 1.06 18.20 -35.99
C GLY A 163 1.20 19.19 -34.83
N ASP A 164 0.72 20.42 -35.01
CA ASP A 164 0.82 21.50 -34.02
C ASP A 164 -0.04 21.25 -32.78
N PHE A 165 0.25 21.97 -31.70
CA PHE A 165 -0.35 21.76 -30.38
C PHE A 165 -0.99 23.01 -29.80
N ILE A 166 -2.01 22.80 -28.97
CA ILE A 166 -2.62 23.80 -28.10
C ILE A 166 -2.61 23.22 -26.69
N ILE A 167 -1.98 23.92 -25.76
CA ILE A 167 -1.88 23.51 -24.36
C ILE A 167 -2.73 24.47 -23.53
N PHE A 168 -3.83 23.97 -22.99
CA PHE A 168 -4.60 24.68 -21.97
C PHE A 168 -4.04 24.32 -20.60
N ASN A 169 -3.62 25.31 -19.84
CA ASN A 169 -3.13 25.16 -18.48
C ASN A 169 -4.04 25.98 -17.55
N VAL A 170 -4.70 25.32 -16.61
CA VAL A 170 -5.69 25.95 -15.72
C VAL A 170 -5.39 25.61 -14.27
N HIS A 171 -5.51 26.59 -13.38
CA HIS A 171 -5.34 26.37 -11.95
C HIS A 171 -6.51 25.57 -11.37
N HIS A 172 -6.22 24.57 -10.52
CA HIS A 172 -7.19 23.64 -9.93
C HIS A 172 -8.24 24.36 -9.04
N ILE A 173 -7.96 25.60 -8.61
CA ILE A 173 -8.93 26.43 -7.88
C ILE A 173 -10.17 26.81 -8.72
N ALA A 174 -10.02 26.84 -10.05
CA ALA A 174 -11.05 27.21 -11.02
C ALA A 174 -11.47 26.04 -11.91
N PHE A 175 -10.77 24.91 -11.84
CA PHE A 175 -10.87 23.83 -12.80
C PHE A 175 -10.62 22.47 -12.15
N GLU A 176 -11.11 21.39 -12.76
CA GLU A 176 -10.82 20.02 -12.34
C GLU A 176 -10.85 19.11 -13.58
N VAL A 177 -10.40 17.86 -13.48
CA VAL A 177 -10.37 16.94 -14.63
C VAL A 177 -11.74 16.77 -15.29
N SER A 178 -12.82 16.70 -14.49
CA SER A 178 -14.19 16.64 -15.02
C SER A 178 -14.67 17.93 -15.70
N SER A 179 -14.00 19.07 -15.47
CA SER A 179 -14.26 20.33 -16.18
C SER A 179 -13.69 20.36 -17.61
N VAL A 180 -12.77 19.44 -17.96
CA VAL A 180 -12.18 19.37 -19.31
C VAL A 180 -13.28 19.23 -20.36
N LYS A 181 -14.19 18.28 -20.20
CA LYS A 181 -15.27 18.03 -21.18
C LYS A 181 -16.19 19.25 -21.41
N PRO A 182 -16.80 19.89 -20.38
CA PRO A 182 -17.62 21.07 -20.61
C PRO A 182 -16.81 22.27 -21.14
N PHE A 183 -15.56 22.43 -20.75
CA PHE A 183 -14.67 23.46 -21.28
C PHE A 183 -14.40 23.27 -22.78
N LEU A 184 -13.98 22.07 -23.18
CA LEU A 184 -13.68 21.79 -24.58
C LEU A 184 -14.94 21.90 -25.46
N LYS A 185 -16.10 21.48 -24.97
CA LYS A 185 -17.39 21.69 -25.65
C LYS A 185 -17.72 23.17 -25.83
N ALA A 186 -17.52 23.99 -24.80
CA ALA A 186 -17.73 25.43 -24.89
C ALA A 186 -16.76 26.07 -25.90
N PHE A 187 -15.50 25.61 -25.92
CA PHE A 187 -14.49 26.07 -26.87
C PHE A 187 -14.83 25.69 -28.31
N GLU A 188 -15.24 24.45 -28.58
CA GLU A 188 -15.74 24.02 -29.90
C GLU A 188 -16.94 24.87 -30.35
N GLN A 189 -17.89 25.15 -29.45
CA GLN A 189 -19.03 26.02 -29.75
C GLN A 189 -18.57 27.43 -30.13
N ALA A 190 -17.69 28.04 -29.33
CA ALA A 190 -17.16 29.38 -29.60
C ALA A 190 -16.41 29.44 -30.93
N CYS A 191 -15.67 28.39 -31.29
CA CYS A 191 -14.98 28.29 -32.58
C CYS A 191 -15.90 28.16 -33.78
N CYS A 192 -17.13 27.66 -33.61
CA CYS A 192 -18.07 27.38 -34.70
C CYS A 192 -19.18 28.44 -34.82
N THR A 193 -19.33 29.33 -33.85
CA THR A 193 -20.29 30.42 -33.88
C THR A 193 -19.68 31.68 -34.50
N ASP A 194 -20.41 32.36 -35.38
CA ASP A 194 -20.02 33.67 -35.91
C ASP A 194 -19.88 34.72 -34.77
N ASP A 195 -19.05 35.75 -34.99
CA ASP A 195 -18.70 36.80 -34.01
C ASP A 195 -19.91 37.54 -33.37
N ASP A 196 -21.11 37.45 -33.97
CA ASP A 196 -22.34 38.03 -33.45
C ASP A 196 -23.02 37.21 -32.32
N TYR A 197 -22.46 36.05 -31.93
CA TYR A 197 -22.99 35.26 -30.82
C TYR A 197 -22.69 35.91 -29.46
N GLN A 198 -23.71 36.55 -28.87
CA GLN A 198 -23.64 37.07 -27.51
C GLN A 198 -23.93 35.94 -26.49
N PRO A 199 -22.96 35.52 -25.65
CA PRO A 199 -23.21 34.53 -24.62
C PRO A 199 -24.21 35.09 -23.60
N THR A 200 -25.35 34.42 -23.44
CA THR A 200 -26.32 34.79 -22.41
C THR A 200 -25.87 34.27 -21.05
N LEU A 201 -25.56 35.18 -20.11
CA LEU A 201 -25.22 34.88 -18.70
C LEU A 201 -26.41 34.30 -17.89
N SER A 202 -27.44 33.77 -18.55
CA SER A 202 -28.65 33.22 -17.94
C SER A 202 -28.43 31.85 -17.29
N ILE A 203 -27.24 31.26 -17.42
CA ILE A 203 -26.86 29.99 -16.80
C ILE A 203 -26.24 30.19 -15.40
N PRO A 204 -26.51 29.31 -14.42
CA PRO A 204 -25.83 29.32 -13.15
C PRO A 204 -24.30 29.26 -13.31
N GLN A 205 -23.60 30.07 -12.53
CA GLN A 205 -22.15 30.18 -12.49
C GLN A 205 -21.60 29.50 -11.22
N TYR A 206 -20.29 29.27 -11.16
CA TYR A 206 -19.66 28.61 -10.00
C TYR A 206 -19.87 29.38 -8.69
N ILE A 207 -19.96 30.71 -8.75
CA ILE A 207 -20.29 31.53 -7.58
C ILE A 207 -21.65 31.17 -6.98
N ASP A 208 -22.62 30.76 -7.80
CA ASP A 208 -23.94 30.32 -7.34
C ASP A 208 -23.85 28.97 -6.61
N PHE A 209 -22.94 28.10 -7.05
CA PHE A 209 -22.63 26.86 -6.32
C PHE A 209 -22.03 27.15 -4.94
N ALA A 210 -21.11 28.12 -4.83
CA ALA A 210 -20.55 28.48 -3.53
C ALA A 210 -21.59 29.05 -2.56
N LEU A 211 -22.53 29.87 -3.06
CA LEU A 211 -23.66 30.37 -2.27
C LEU A 211 -24.61 29.22 -1.86
N TYR A 212 -24.89 28.29 -2.76
CA TYR A 212 -25.67 27.09 -2.46
C TYR A 212 -25.00 26.23 -1.37
N GLU A 213 -23.69 25.99 -1.47
CA GLU A 213 -22.93 25.23 -0.48
C GLU A 213 -23.03 25.90 0.91
N GLN A 214 -22.85 27.22 0.98
CA GLN A 214 -22.96 27.97 2.23
C GLN A 214 -24.36 27.86 2.86
N ALA A 215 -25.41 27.98 2.05
CA ALA A 215 -26.79 27.80 2.52
C ALA A 215 -26.99 26.39 3.09
N MET A 216 -26.51 25.36 2.40
CA MET A 216 -26.58 23.96 2.85
C MET A 216 -25.81 23.71 4.15
N LEU A 217 -24.65 24.36 4.32
CA LEU A 217 -23.86 24.26 5.54
C LEU A 217 -24.51 25.00 6.72
N SER A 218 -25.22 26.08 6.47
CA SER A 218 -25.91 26.86 7.51
C SER A 218 -27.20 26.22 8.04
N ASP A 219 -27.64 25.09 7.47
CA ASP A 219 -28.87 24.42 7.88
C ASP A 219 -28.79 23.88 9.32
N ILE A 220 -29.61 24.48 10.19
CA ILE A 220 -29.71 24.15 11.62
C ILE A 220 -30.64 22.96 11.91
N ASN A 221 -31.35 22.44 10.91
CA ASN A 221 -32.27 21.32 11.12
C ASN A 221 -31.49 20.05 11.48
N VAL A 222 -31.66 19.57 12.71
CA VAL A 222 -30.97 18.40 13.27
C VAL A 222 -31.14 17.13 12.42
N ASN A 223 -32.27 16.99 11.72
CA ASN A 223 -32.56 15.85 10.86
C ASN A 223 -32.10 16.02 9.41
N SER A 224 -31.48 17.15 9.07
CA SER A 224 -30.94 17.40 7.73
C SER A 224 -29.85 16.40 7.36
N LYS A 225 -29.68 16.16 6.06
CA LYS A 225 -28.60 15.33 5.52
C LYS A 225 -27.24 15.81 6.03
N MET A 226 -27.06 17.13 6.15
CA MET A 226 -25.81 17.73 6.59
C MET A 226 -25.51 17.41 8.06
N ASN A 227 -26.49 17.53 8.96
CA ASN A 227 -26.28 17.24 10.38
C ASN A 227 -26.08 15.74 10.65
N LYS A 228 -26.69 14.84 9.86
CA LYS A 228 -26.36 13.41 9.89
C LYS A 228 -24.91 13.14 9.48
N ALA A 229 -24.44 13.78 8.40
CA ALA A 229 -23.05 13.69 7.97
C ALA A 229 -22.09 14.22 9.06
N ARG A 230 -22.39 15.36 9.70
CA ARG A 230 -21.57 15.88 10.80
C ARG A 230 -21.39 14.86 11.94
N ARG A 231 -22.46 14.18 12.35
CA ARG A 231 -22.39 13.14 13.40
C ARG A 231 -21.52 11.97 12.97
N PHE A 232 -21.78 11.42 11.78
CA PHE A 232 -20.97 10.33 11.22
C PHE A 232 -19.48 10.67 11.20
N TRP A 233 -19.12 11.85 10.70
CA TRP A 233 -17.73 12.28 10.62
C TRP A 233 -17.12 12.57 11.99
N SER A 234 -17.91 13.10 12.93
CA SER A 234 -17.49 13.26 14.33
C SER A 234 -17.12 11.91 14.94
N ASP A 235 -17.93 10.88 14.72
CA ASP A 235 -17.75 9.55 15.28
C ASP A 235 -16.59 8.79 14.60
N LEU A 236 -16.51 8.82 13.27
CA LEU A 236 -15.45 8.15 12.50
C LEU A 236 -14.06 8.72 12.81
N MET A 237 -13.97 10.05 12.92
CA MET A 237 -12.69 10.75 13.16
C MET A 237 -12.42 11.01 14.64
N HIS A 238 -13.30 10.57 15.55
CA HIS A 238 -13.09 10.66 16.98
C HIS A 238 -11.76 10.03 17.37
N ASP A 239 -10.94 10.68 18.18
CA ASP A 239 -9.62 10.19 18.64
C ASP A 239 -8.52 10.03 17.57
N TYR A 240 -8.76 10.43 16.31
CA TYR A 240 -7.72 10.39 15.29
C TYR A 240 -6.64 11.45 15.57
N ASP A 241 -5.38 11.02 15.68
CA ASP A 241 -4.25 11.93 15.85
C ASP A 241 -3.71 12.36 14.48
N TRP A 242 -4.09 13.56 14.04
CA TRP A 242 -3.62 14.16 12.79
C TRP A 242 -2.17 14.63 12.85
N ASN A 243 -1.63 14.87 14.04
CA ASN A 243 -0.24 15.30 14.23
C ASN A 243 0.73 14.11 14.33
N ARG A 244 0.20 12.88 14.33
CA ARG A 244 1.01 11.67 14.42
C ARG A 244 1.90 11.54 13.19
N ILE A 245 3.20 11.72 13.41
CA ILE A 245 4.21 11.53 12.37
C ILE A 245 4.25 10.05 11.97
N ARG A 246 3.82 9.75 10.75
CA ARG A 246 3.87 8.40 10.18
C ARG A 246 5.20 8.23 9.47
N ARG A 247 6.04 7.33 9.98
CA ARG A 247 7.34 7.02 9.39
C ARG A 247 7.15 6.19 8.12
N LEU A 248 6.99 6.86 6.99
CA LEU A 248 7.00 6.23 5.66
C LEU A 248 8.41 5.78 5.25
N VAL A 249 9.44 6.40 5.82
CA VAL A 249 10.86 6.10 5.57
C VAL A 249 11.59 5.96 6.92
N PRO A 250 12.57 5.06 7.06
CA PRO A 250 13.21 4.78 8.36
C PRO A 250 14.03 5.93 8.98
N GLU A 251 14.54 6.87 8.16
CA GLU A 251 15.64 7.76 8.56
C GLU A 251 15.32 9.26 8.70
N GLU A 252 14.08 9.72 8.47
CA GLU A 252 13.79 11.17 8.54
C GLU A 252 12.63 11.55 9.46
N ASP A 253 12.86 12.56 10.29
CA ASP A 253 11.84 13.29 11.06
C ASP A 253 11.43 14.51 10.21
N THR A 254 10.44 14.33 9.34
CA THR A 254 10.06 15.34 8.34
C THR A 254 8.97 16.27 8.83
N ASN A 255 9.14 16.89 10.01
CA ASN A 255 8.21 17.92 10.47
C ASN A 255 8.52 19.29 9.80
N ASN A 256 8.69 19.29 8.47
CA ASN A 256 8.82 20.51 7.69
C ASN A 256 7.43 21.05 7.38
N LYS A 257 7.06 22.17 8.01
CA LYS A 257 5.80 22.88 7.72
C LYS A 257 5.73 23.39 6.27
N ILE A 258 6.87 23.60 5.61
CA ILE A 258 6.96 24.02 4.21
C ILE A 258 7.36 22.80 3.36
N ARG A 259 6.55 22.50 2.35
CA ARG A 259 6.74 21.38 1.42
C ARG A 259 7.38 21.89 0.14
N SER A 260 8.28 21.10 -0.47
CA SER A 260 8.85 21.50 -1.76
C SER A 260 7.87 21.36 -2.92
N GLY A 261 6.88 20.47 -2.77
CA GLY A 261 5.90 20.14 -3.82
C GLY A 261 6.46 19.28 -4.94
N ARG A 262 7.74 18.92 -4.89
CA ARG A 262 8.37 18.03 -5.85
C ARG A 262 7.99 16.57 -5.59
N GLY A 263 7.76 15.86 -6.67
CA GLY A 263 7.40 14.45 -6.67
C GLY A 263 8.26 13.63 -7.62
N LEU A 264 8.47 12.37 -7.25
CA LEU A 264 8.94 11.31 -8.13
C LEU A 264 7.80 10.33 -8.35
N SER A 265 7.72 9.77 -9.55
CA SER A 265 6.60 8.94 -9.94
C SER A 265 7.06 7.69 -10.65
N VAL A 266 6.35 6.59 -10.43
CA VAL A 266 6.53 5.35 -11.19
C VAL A 266 5.18 4.84 -11.67
N ALA A 267 5.13 4.47 -12.96
CA ALA A 267 3.98 3.83 -13.56
C ALA A 267 4.27 2.34 -13.77
N PHE A 268 3.33 1.48 -13.39
CA PHE A 268 3.44 0.04 -13.61
C PHE A 268 2.09 -0.57 -14.00
N HIS A 269 2.15 -1.68 -14.74
CA HIS A 269 0.96 -2.44 -15.09
C HIS A 269 0.75 -3.53 -14.04
N MET A 270 -0.50 -3.74 -13.64
CA MET A 270 -0.88 -4.90 -12.86
C MET A 270 -0.96 -6.12 -13.78
N GLU A 271 -0.44 -7.26 -13.34
CA GLU A 271 -0.44 -8.50 -14.13
C GLU A 271 -1.88 -8.99 -14.37
N GLN A 272 -2.13 -9.55 -15.55
CA GLN A 272 -3.49 -9.87 -15.99
C GLN A 272 -4.15 -10.96 -15.13
N ASP A 273 -3.37 -11.93 -14.65
CA ASP A 273 -3.81 -12.99 -13.74
C ASP A 273 -4.27 -12.42 -12.39
N ILE A 274 -3.53 -11.45 -11.83
CA ILE A 274 -3.91 -10.74 -10.60
C ILE A 274 -5.22 -9.98 -10.82
N ILE A 275 -5.34 -9.26 -11.94
CA ILE A 275 -6.57 -8.52 -12.27
C ILE A 275 -7.77 -9.46 -12.37
N ASP A 276 -7.62 -10.59 -13.08
CA ASP A 276 -8.69 -11.57 -13.24
C ASP A 276 -9.09 -12.20 -11.89
N ALA A 277 -8.11 -12.51 -11.03
CA ALA A 277 -8.35 -12.98 -9.66
C ALA A 277 -9.06 -11.92 -8.79
N MET A 278 -8.64 -10.65 -8.86
CA MET A 278 -9.30 -9.55 -8.16
C MET A 278 -10.76 -9.37 -8.65
N MET A 279 -11.02 -9.47 -9.95
CA MET A 279 -12.38 -9.40 -10.49
C MET A 279 -13.25 -10.55 -9.95
N LEU A 280 -12.74 -11.78 -9.98
CA LEU A 280 -13.42 -12.94 -9.40
C LEU A 280 -13.69 -12.76 -7.90
N PHE A 281 -12.71 -12.22 -7.16
CA PHE A 281 -12.86 -11.89 -5.74
C PHE A 281 -13.99 -10.89 -5.52
N THR A 282 -14.00 -9.78 -6.29
CA THR A 282 -15.05 -8.75 -6.15
C THR A 282 -16.45 -9.32 -6.40
N SER A 283 -16.61 -10.13 -7.45
CA SER A 283 -17.92 -10.74 -7.75
C SER A 283 -18.34 -11.78 -6.72
N SER A 284 -17.40 -12.56 -6.18
CA SER A 284 -17.72 -13.63 -5.22
C SER A 284 -18.06 -13.10 -3.83
N ASN A 285 -17.45 -11.96 -3.45
CA ASN A 285 -17.61 -11.37 -2.13
C ASN A 285 -18.57 -10.15 -2.11
N ASN A 286 -19.22 -9.83 -3.24
CA ASN A 286 -20.11 -8.67 -3.41
C ASN A 286 -19.48 -7.33 -2.99
N VAL A 287 -18.20 -7.13 -3.31
CA VAL A 287 -17.48 -5.87 -3.03
C VAL A 287 -17.10 -5.17 -4.32
N THR A 288 -16.77 -3.87 -4.26
CA THR A 288 -16.34 -3.12 -5.45
C THR A 288 -14.82 -3.21 -5.66
N MET A 289 -14.37 -3.02 -6.91
CA MET A 289 -12.94 -2.95 -7.24
C MET A 289 -12.24 -1.79 -6.52
N PHE A 290 -12.95 -0.68 -6.30
CA PHE A 290 -12.47 0.43 -5.45
C PHE A 290 -12.15 -0.05 -4.03
N SER A 291 -13.11 -0.73 -3.38
CA SER A 291 -12.96 -1.19 -1.99
C SER A 291 -11.84 -2.22 -1.87
N LEU A 292 -11.74 -3.15 -2.82
CA LEU A 292 -10.67 -4.15 -2.86
C LEU A 292 -9.29 -3.52 -3.05
N SER A 293 -9.16 -2.58 -3.99
CA SER A 293 -7.90 -1.90 -4.27
C SER A 293 -7.45 -1.02 -3.10
N LEU A 294 -8.39 -0.33 -2.45
CA LEU A 294 -8.13 0.43 -1.23
C LEU A 294 -7.72 -0.48 -0.07
N ALA A 295 -8.33 -1.66 0.07
CA ALA A 295 -7.92 -2.65 1.08
C ALA A 295 -6.50 -3.18 0.83
N CYS A 296 -6.13 -3.44 -0.43
CA CYS A 296 -4.75 -3.80 -0.79
C CYS A 296 -3.78 -2.68 -0.42
N TYR A 297 -4.17 -1.42 -0.66
CA TYR A 297 -3.35 -0.26 -0.31
C TYR A 297 -3.20 -0.09 1.20
N TYR A 298 -4.26 -0.26 1.99
CA TYR A 298 -4.14 -0.28 3.45
C TYR A 298 -3.25 -1.40 3.97
N ALA A 299 -3.35 -2.61 3.42
CA ALA A 299 -2.46 -3.71 3.81
C ALA A 299 -0.99 -3.39 3.51
N PHE A 300 -0.72 -2.73 2.38
CA PHE A 300 0.61 -2.23 2.04
C PHE A 300 1.08 -1.14 3.00
N LEU A 301 0.26 -0.12 3.28
CA LEU A 301 0.58 0.96 4.21
C LEU A 301 0.81 0.44 5.64
N TYR A 302 -0.02 -0.50 6.10
CA TYR A 302 0.15 -1.17 7.40
C TYR A 302 1.53 -1.82 7.48
N LYS A 303 1.94 -2.54 6.43
CA LYS A 303 3.25 -3.19 6.42
C LYS A 303 4.41 -2.21 6.31
N LEU A 304 4.20 -1.07 5.66
CA LEU A 304 5.22 -0.04 5.47
C LEU A 304 5.46 0.76 6.75
N ILE A 305 4.38 1.14 7.44
CA ILE A 305 4.40 2.07 8.58
C ILE A 305 4.36 1.33 9.92
N ASN A 306 3.84 0.09 9.94
CA ASN A 306 3.57 -0.70 11.14
C ASN A 306 2.65 0.03 12.15
N ASP A 307 1.60 0.66 11.62
CA ASP A 307 0.57 1.39 12.36
C ASP A 307 -0.80 0.85 11.98
N ASP A 308 -1.65 0.60 12.98
CA ASP A 308 -2.96 -0.02 12.81
C ASP A 308 -4.09 1.00 12.58
N ASP A 309 -3.95 2.24 13.02
CA ASP A 309 -4.95 3.29 12.78
C ASP A 309 -4.53 4.17 11.60
N LEU A 310 -5.03 3.84 10.39
CA LEU A 310 -4.64 4.48 9.14
C LEU A 310 -5.75 5.38 8.60
N CYS A 311 -5.37 6.55 8.08
CA CYS A 311 -6.27 7.41 7.31
C CYS A 311 -5.67 7.71 5.94
N VAL A 312 -6.47 7.49 4.89
CA VAL A 312 -6.10 7.74 3.50
C VAL A 312 -7.08 8.75 2.92
N ALA A 313 -6.56 9.78 2.26
CA ALA A 313 -7.40 10.74 1.55
C ALA A 313 -7.89 10.13 0.24
N GLY A 314 -9.19 10.22 -0.03
CA GLY A 314 -9.74 9.88 -1.35
C GLY A 314 -10.54 11.02 -1.93
N VAL A 315 -10.82 10.92 -3.23
CA VAL A 315 -11.52 11.96 -4.00
C VAL A 315 -12.88 11.47 -4.43
N ILE A 316 -13.91 12.31 -4.25
CA ILE A 316 -15.28 12.04 -4.70
C ILE A 316 -15.76 13.21 -5.56
N ALA A 317 -16.30 12.89 -6.74
CA ALA A 317 -16.93 13.88 -7.59
C ALA A 317 -18.20 14.43 -6.93
N ASN A 318 -18.29 15.74 -6.72
CA ASN A 318 -19.44 16.39 -6.09
C ASN A 318 -20.39 17.08 -7.10
N ARG A 319 -20.52 16.52 -8.31
CA ARG A 319 -21.42 17.03 -9.37
C ARG A 319 -22.78 16.34 -9.33
N LEU A 320 -23.56 16.68 -8.32
CA LEU A 320 -24.79 15.96 -7.97
C LEU A 320 -25.98 16.27 -8.89
N THR A 321 -26.00 17.43 -9.55
CA THR A 321 -27.08 17.84 -10.45
C THR A 321 -26.59 17.99 -11.90
N GLU A 322 -27.52 17.96 -12.86
CA GLU A 322 -27.17 18.14 -14.29
C GLU A 322 -26.58 19.53 -14.58
N GLU A 323 -27.02 20.55 -13.84
CA GLU A 323 -26.44 21.90 -13.92
C GLU A 323 -24.96 21.88 -13.48
N MET A 324 -24.64 21.19 -12.37
CA MET A 324 -23.26 21.04 -11.90
C MET A 324 -22.42 20.19 -12.85
N LYS A 325 -22.98 19.17 -13.50
CA LYS A 325 -22.24 18.33 -14.48
C LYS A 325 -21.75 19.11 -15.70
N ASN A 326 -22.46 20.17 -16.10
CA ASN A 326 -22.12 20.98 -17.26
C ASN A 326 -21.41 22.31 -16.90
N MET A 327 -21.12 22.55 -15.62
CA MET A 327 -20.45 23.75 -15.14
C MET A 327 -18.92 23.60 -15.17
N ILE A 328 -18.18 24.68 -15.41
CA ILE A 328 -16.73 24.70 -15.19
C ILE A 328 -16.47 25.14 -13.75
N GLY A 329 -15.59 24.44 -13.04
CA GLY A 329 -15.25 24.77 -11.65
C GLY A 329 -14.59 23.63 -10.88
N MET A 330 -14.33 23.90 -9.60
CA MET A 330 -13.75 22.95 -8.65
C MET A 330 -14.84 22.26 -7.81
N PHE A 331 -15.12 20.98 -8.04
CA PHE A 331 -16.17 20.22 -7.35
C PHE A 331 -15.63 18.98 -6.63
N VAL A 332 -14.41 18.51 -6.90
CA VAL A 332 -13.85 17.31 -6.24
C VAL A 332 -13.73 17.52 -4.74
N ASN A 333 -14.56 16.80 -3.97
CA ASN A 333 -14.45 16.79 -2.51
C ASN A 333 -13.39 15.78 -2.10
N LEU A 334 -12.53 16.18 -1.15
CA LEU A 334 -11.59 15.28 -0.49
C LEU A 334 -12.30 14.64 0.71
N VAL A 335 -12.15 13.34 0.92
CA VAL A 335 -12.74 12.65 2.07
C VAL A 335 -11.70 11.77 2.76
N PRO A 336 -11.67 11.74 4.11
CA PRO A 336 -10.80 10.83 4.83
C PRO A 336 -11.44 9.45 4.92
N TYR A 337 -10.75 8.43 4.44
CA TYR A 337 -11.06 7.03 4.73
C TYR A 337 -10.18 6.61 5.90
N ARG A 338 -10.75 6.55 7.11
CA ARG A 338 -10.05 6.09 8.31
C ARG A 338 -10.45 4.66 8.64
N ILE A 339 -9.48 3.81 8.95
CA ILE A 339 -9.73 2.45 9.40
C ILE A 339 -8.71 2.02 10.46
N LYS A 340 -9.17 1.33 11.50
CA LYS A 340 -8.34 0.61 12.47
C LYS A 340 -8.20 -0.85 11.99
N ILE A 341 -6.96 -1.27 11.72
CA ILE A 341 -6.60 -2.58 11.16
C ILE A 341 -6.35 -3.55 12.30
N GLU A 342 -7.01 -4.69 12.26
CA GLU A 342 -6.73 -5.82 13.18
C GLU A 342 -5.85 -6.82 12.43
N PRO A 343 -4.53 -6.91 12.72
CA PRO A 343 -3.60 -7.63 11.86
C PRO A 343 -3.88 -9.13 11.76
N SER A 344 -4.45 -9.72 12.81
CA SER A 344 -4.83 -11.14 12.88
C SER A 344 -6.01 -11.52 11.98
N ASN A 345 -6.78 -10.55 11.48
CA ASN A 345 -7.92 -10.84 10.61
C ASN A 345 -7.46 -11.33 9.25
N SER A 346 -8.26 -12.23 8.67
CA SER A 346 -8.09 -12.62 7.27
C SER A 346 -8.30 -11.41 6.36
N PHE A 347 -7.59 -11.40 5.23
CA PHE A 347 -7.73 -10.33 4.26
C PHE A 347 -9.16 -10.20 3.75
N ASN A 348 -9.88 -11.31 3.53
CA ASN A 348 -11.29 -11.26 3.12
C ASN A 348 -12.17 -10.46 4.12
N HIS A 349 -12.09 -10.78 5.41
CA HIS A 349 -12.83 -10.05 6.44
C HIS A 349 -12.46 -8.56 6.46
N PHE A 350 -11.18 -8.25 6.25
CA PHE A 350 -10.73 -6.87 6.14
C PHE A 350 -11.32 -6.14 4.93
N VAL A 351 -11.40 -6.78 3.75
CA VAL A 351 -12.02 -6.17 2.56
C VAL A 351 -13.49 -5.84 2.83
N GLN A 352 -14.23 -6.69 3.54
CA GLN A 352 -15.63 -6.41 3.92
C GLN A 352 -15.73 -5.16 4.82
N LYS A 353 -14.84 -5.02 5.81
CA LYS A 353 -14.77 -3.81 6.64
C LYS A 353 -14.49 -2.56 5.79
N VAL A 354 -13.53 -2.64 4.87
CA VAL A 354 -13.21 -1.53 3.95
C VAL A 354 -14.38 -1.23 3.03
N HIS A 355 -15.11 -2.23 2.54
CA HIS A 355 -16.28 -2.04 1.69
C HIS A 355 -17.43 -1.33 2.43
N GLN A 356 -17.69 -1.71 3.68
CA GLN A 356 -18.65 -1.02 4.54
C GLN A 356 -18.23 0.44 4.76
N LEU A 357 -16.96 0.68 5.12
CA LEU A 357 -16.41 2.03 5.28
C LEU A 357 -16.61 2.87 4.00
N CYS A 358 -16.31 2.31 2.83
CA CYS A 358 -16.50 3.01 1.56
C CYS A 358 -17.95 3.43 1.34
N THR A 359 -18.90 2.56 1.69
CA THR A 359 -20.34 2.82 1.56
C THR A 359 -20.77 3.93 2.52
N ASP A 360 -20.38 3.83 3.78
CA ASP A 360 -20.72 4.82 4.81
C ASP A 360 -20.15 6.20 4.49
N VAL A 361 -18.89 6.25 4.01
CA VAL A 361 -18.24 7.49 3.56
C VAL A 361 -18.99 8.10 2.37
N LEU A 362 -19.39 7.31 1.37
CA LEU A 362 -20.12 7.80 0.20
C LEU A 362 -21.48 8.40 0.56
N GLU A 363 -22.21 7.81 1.52
CA GLU A 363 -23.49 8.33 1.99
C GLU A 363 -23.37 9.73 2.64
N HIS A 364 -22.23 10.01 3.26
CA HIS A 364 -21.95 11.24 4.01
C HIS A 364 -20.95 12.19 3.31
N ALA A 365 -20.53 11.87 2.08
CA ALA A 365 -19.54 12.61 1.30
C ALA A 365 -19.95 14.03 0.88
N SER A 366 -21.21 14.43 1.12
CA SER A 366 -21.69 15.78 0.83
C SER A 366 -21.14 16.84 1.79
N LEU A 367 -20.59 16.45 2.95
CA LEU A 367 -19.92 17.37 3.86
C LEU A 367 -18.51 17.66 3.33
N PRO A 368 -18.14 18.93 3.07
CA PRO A 368 -16.80 19.28 2.62
C PRO A 368 -15.72 18.90 3.64
N TYR A 369 -14.53 18.52 3.17
CA TYR A 369 -13.39 18.16 4.02
C TYR A 369 -13.10 19.16 5.15
N GLN A 370 -13.16 20.47 4.85
CA GLN A 370 -12.88 21.55 5.80
C GLN A 370 -13.80 21.47 7.00
N GLN A 371 -15.06 21.11 6.76
CA GLN A 371 -16.06 20.97 7.79
C GLN A 371 -15.83 19.70 8.62
N ILE A 372 -15.31 18.62 8.02
CA ILE A 372 -14.93 17.39 8.73
C ILE A 372 -13.82 17.69 9.74
N ILE A 373 -12.77 18.41 9.34
CA ILE A 373 -11.64 18.76 10.21
C ILE A 373 -12.06 19.75 11.30
N GLN A 374 -12.89 20.74 10.97
CA GLN A 374 -13.42 21.71 11.95
C GLN A 374 -14.18 21.04 13.10
N ILE A 375 -14.88 19.92 12.85
CA ILE A 375 -15.60 19.18 13.90
C ILE A 375 -14.65 18.63 14.97
N GLN A 376 -13.41 18.27 14.60
CA GLN A 376 -12.43 17.70 15.52
C GLN A 376 -11.69 18.76 16.36
N GLY A 377 -11.99 20.05 16.17
CA GLY A 377 -11.40 21.13 16.96
C GLY A 377 -9.96 21.46 16.60
N GLU A 378 -9.47 20.98 15.45
CA GLU A 378 -8.12 21.31 14.98
C GLU A 378 -8.02 22.79 14.62
N GLN A 379 -7.09 23.48 15.27
CA GLN A 379 -6.79 24.90 15.03
C GLN A 379 -6.17 25.12 13.63
N GLU A 380 -5.62 24.08 13.01
CA GLU A 380 -5.03 24.11 11.67
C GLU A 380 -6.00 23.47 10.65
N HIS A 381 -6.94 24.24 10.11
CA HIS A 381 -7.99 23.79 9.16
C HIS A 381 -7.50 23.26 7.79
N HIS A 382 -6.21 22.90 7.69
CA HIS A 382 -5.49 22.63 6.45
C HIS A 382 -4.65 21.36 6.48
N VAL A 383 -4.70 20.57 7.57
CA VAL A 383 -4.00 19.28 7.64
C VAL A 383 -4.64 18.32 6.64
N LEU A 384 -3.80 17.59 5.90
CA LEU A 384 -4.21 16.51 5.01
C LEU A 384 -3.63 15.19 5.53
N PRO A 385 -4.25 14.02 5.27
CA PRO A 385 -3.60 12.74 5.51
C PRO A 385 -2.29 12.66 4.70
N SER A 386 -1.26 12.00 5.23
CA SER A 386 0.02 11.79 4.51
C SER A 386 -0.14 11.06 3.18
N SER A 387 -1.14 10.18 3.08
CA SER A 387 -1.35 9.32 1.93
C SER A 387 -2.70 9.57 1.25
N SER A 388 -2.73 9.45 -0.08
CA SER A 388 -3.97 9.46 -0.87
C SER A 388 -4.15 8.23 -1.76
N PHE A 389 -5.40 7.93 -2.08
CA PHE A 389 -5.79 6.84 -2.98
C PHE A 389 -6.84 7.29 -3.98
N GLN A 390 -6.63 6.96 -5.24
CA GLN A 390 -7.54 7.27 -6.34
C GLN A 390 -7.81 6.03 -7.19
N TYR A 391 -9.03 5.92 -7.68
CA TYR A 391 -9.42 4.85 -8.60
C TYR A 391 -10.16 5.45 -9.79
N GLU A 392 -9.65 5.21 -10.98
CA GLU A 392 -10.20 5.70 -12.22
C GLU A 392 -10.77 4.55 -13.02
N SER A 393 -12.05 4.65 -13.37
CA SER A 393 -12.75 3.67 -14.20
C SER A 393 -12.96 4.25 -15.59
N LEU A 394 -12.11 3.89 -16.54
CA LEU A 394 -12.20 4.32 -17.93
C LEU A 394 -13.13 3.39 -18.70
N VAL A 395 -14.37 3.84 -18.90
CA VAL A 395 -15.36 3.13 -19.73
C VAL A 395 -15.42 3.79 -21.10
N SER A 396 -14.64 3.32 -22.06
CA SER A 396 -14.85 3.68 -23.47
C SER A 396 -15.98 2.81 -24.03
N THR A 397 -17.21 3.34 -24.08
CA THR A 397 -18.32 2.64 -24.73
C THR A 397 -18.12 2.60 -26.26
N LEU A 398 -18.09 1.39 -26.82
CA LEU A 398 -17.93 1.05 -28.25
C LEU A 398 -18.99 1.63 -29.22
N THR A 399 -19.94 2.46 -28.77
CA THR A 399 -21.06 2.94 -29.60
C THR A 399 -21.29 4.44 -29.58
N GLN A 400 -20.38 5.21 -28.99
CA GLN A 400 -20.25 6.64 -29.28
C GLN A 400 -18.76 6.91 -29.35
N ASN A 401 -18.31 7.53 -30.45
CA ASN A 401 -17.07 8.27 -30.44
C ASN A 401 -17.09 9.14 -29.17
N THR A 402 -16.29 8.76 -28.18
CA THR A 402 -15.90 9.63 -27.08
C THR A 402 -14.91 10.63 -27.68
N SER A 403 -15.35 11.38 -28.68
CA SER A 403 -14.58 12.45 -29.28
C SER A 403 -14.48 13.54 -28.22
N THR A 404 -13.45 13.42 -27.39
CA THR A 404 -12.68 14.56 -26.90
C THR A 404 -11.97 15.25 -28.06
N GLU A 405 -12.09 14.72 -29.28
CA GLU A 405 -11.82 15.46 -30.50
C GLU A 405 -12.78 16.63 -30.64
N LEU A 406 -12.25 17.78 -31.08
CA LEU A 406 -12.97 19.05 -31.17
C LEU A 406 -12.87 19.58 -32.57
N THR A 407 -14.01 19.99 -33.12
CA THR A 407 -14.03 20.72 -34.38
C THR A 407 -13.81 22.19 -34.08
N VAL A 408 -12.76 22.80 -34.65
CA VAL A 408 -12.41 24.22 -34.37
C VAL A 408 -12.53 25.14 -35.59
N SER A 409 -12.71 24.56 -36.77
CA SER A 409 -13.12 25.25 -37.99
C SER A 409 -13.61 24.21 -38.99
N GLU A 410 -14.17 24.65 -40.13
CA GLU A 410 -14.53 23.73 -41.22
C GLU A 410 -13.32 22.89 -41.63
N GLY A 411 -13.36 21.58 -41.34
CA GLY A 411 -12.30 20.64 -41.67
C GLY A 411 -11.10 20.62 -40.72
N CYS A 412 -11.09 21.40 -39.62
CA CYS A 412 -10.03 21.34 -38.61
C CYS A 412 -10.50 20.64 -37.33
N VAL A 413 -9.77 19.59 -36.94
CA VAL A 413 -10.08 18.76 -35.77
C VAL A 413 -8.87 18.70 -34.85
N LEU A 414 -9.07 19.05 -33.58
CA LEU A 414 -8.14 18.81 -32.50
C LEU A 414 -8.42 17.45 -31.86
N SER A 415 -7.41 16.77 -31.35
CA SER A 415 -7.54 15.55 -30.54
C SER A 415 -6.65 15.65 -29.32
N PRO A 416 -7.03 15.11 -28.15
CA PRO A 416 -6.14 15.13 -26.99
C PRO A 416 -4.83 14.40 -27.29
N LEU A 417 -3.75 14.87 -26.69
CA LEU A 417 -2.49 14.13 -26.70
C LEU A 417 -2.68 12.88 -25.83
N ASN A 418 -2.83 11.72 -26.47
CA ASN A 418 -3.20 10.45 -25.82
C ASN A 418 -2.12 9.83 -24.93
N ASP A 419 -0.99 10.51 -24.70
CA ASP A 419 -0.01 10.05 -23.73
C ASP A 419 -0.54 10.32 -22.32
N ARG A 420 -1.17 9.27 -21.78
CA ARG A 420 -1.78 9.20 -20.44
C ARG A 420 -0.78 9.49 -19.30
N ASN A 421 0.51 9.61 -19.61
CA ASN A 421 1.56 10.09 -18.70
C ASN A 421 1.55 11.62 -18.51
N THR A 422 0.71 12.37 -19.22
CA THR A 422 0.63 13.85 -19.08
C THR A 422 -0.25 14.31 -17.92
N LEU A 423 -1.08 13.43 -17.36
CA LEU A 423 -1.94 13.70 -16.20
C LEU A 423 -1.32 13.23 -14.88
N HIS A 424 -0.39 12.28 -14.92
CA HIS A 424 0.27 11.68 -13.75
C HIS A 424 1.78 11.68 -13.96
N GLY A 425 2.56 12.03 -12.94
CA GLY A 425 4.02 12.09 -13.07
C GLY A 425 4.60 13.44 -13.50
N ASN A 426 3.89 14.55 -13.26
CA ASN A 426 4.32 15.91 -13.61
C ASN A 426 5.47 16.45 -12.73
N GLY A 427 6.21 15.57 -12.04
CA GLY A 427 7.28 15.94 -11.10
C GLY A 427 6.79 16.65 -9.84
N THR A 428 5.49 16.57 -9.53
CA THR A 428 4.87 17.24 -8.38
C THR A 428 4.16 16.25 -7.46
N ALA A 429 4.10 16.57 -6.16
CA ALA A 429 3.45 15.75 -5.16
C ALA A 429 2.75 16.63 -4.10
N VAL A 430 1.41 16.50 -4.03
CA VAL A 430 0.58 17.15 -2.99
C VAL A 430 0.66 16.40 -1.67
N PHE A 431 0.67 15.06 -1.74
CA PHE A 431 0.73 14.15 -0.60
C PHE A 431 2.13 13.54 -0.48
N ASP A 432 2.42 12.88 0.65
CA ASP A 432 3.67 12.14 0.83
C ASP A 432 3.71 10.91 -0.08
N LEU A 433 2.56 10.25 -0.22
CA LEU A 433 2.36 9.08 -1.06
C LEU A 433 0.97 9.11 -1.71
N THR A 434 0.88 8.90 -3.01
CA THR A 434 -0.40 8.77 -3.73
C THR A 434 -0.38 7.53 -4.61
N LEU A 435 -1.36 6.65 -4.43
CA LEU A 435 -1.60 5.54 -5.34
C LEU A 435 -2.84 5.83 -6.19
N THR A 436 -2.65 5.90 -7.50
CA THR A 436 -3.75 5.97 -8.48
C THR A 436 -3.85 4.66 -9.23
N VAL A 437 -5.02 4.03 -9.21
CA VAL A 437 -5.32 2.80 -9.96
C VAL A 437 -6.27 3.15 -11.11
N SER A 438 -5.81 3.02 -12.35
CA SER A 438 -6.56 3.35 -13.55
C SER A 438 -6.90 2.08 -14.35
N ARG A 439 -8.20 1.77 -14.45
CA ARG A 439 -8.74 0.59 -15.14
C ARG A 439 -9.29 0.98 -16.50
N ASP A 440 -8.69 0.46 -17.56
CA ASP A 440 -9.22 0.52 -18.92
C ASP A 440 -10.06 -0.73 -19.19
N HIS A 441 -11.38 -0.59 -19.19
CA HIS A 441 -12.29 -1.73 -19.37
C HIS A 441 -12.29 -2.27 -20.80
N TYR A 442 -11.92 -1.46 -21.79
CA TYR A 442 -11.86 -1.88 -23.19
C TYR A 442 -10.57 -2.62 -23.50
N ALA A 443 -9.43 -2.03 -23.15
CA ALA A 443 -8.13 -2.70 -23.27
C ALA A 443 -7.97 -3.84 -22.27
N ARG A 444 -8.88 -3.97 -21.28
CA ARG A 444 -8.80 -4.88 -20.14
C ARG A 444 -7.51 -4.75 -19.33
N THR A 445 -6.86 -3.60 -19.36
CA THR A 445 -5.61 -3.34 -18.63
C THR A 445 -5.85 -2.50 -17.38
N THR A 446 -5.00 -2.69 -16.35
CA THR A 446 -4.98 -1.84 -15.16
C THR A 446 -3.58 -1.26 -15.02
N LYS A 447 -3.47 0.07 -15.08
CA LYS A 447 -2.24 0.81 -14.81
C LYS A 447 -2.30 1.41 -13.43
N CYS A 448 -1.19 1.38 -12.71
CA CYS A 448 -1.05 2.03 -11.41
C CYS A 448 0.03 3.11 -11.52
N PHE A 449 -0.20 4.23 -10.85
CA PHE A 449 0.76 5.32 -10.69
C PHE A 449 1.01 5.50 -9.20
N LEU A 450 2.29 5.47 -8.81
CA LEU A 450 2.71 5.77 -7.46
C LEU A 450 3.50 7.07 -7.49
N ASP A 451 2.93 8.12 -6.92
CA ASP A 451 3.55 9.44 -6.79
C ASP A 451 4.04 9.63 -5.35
N CYS A 452 5.31 9.97 -5.21
CA CYS A 452 6.02 10.06 -3.93
C CYS A 452 6.63 11.45 -3.77
N SER A 453 6.47 12.09 -2.61
CA SER A 453 7.12 13.37 -2.35
C SER A 453 8.64 13.21 -2.22
N THR A 454 9.41 14.08 -2.90
CA THR A 454 10.88 14.09 -2.75
C THR A 454 11.34 14.61 -1.39
N ASP A 455 10.44 15.21 -0.62
CA ASP A 455 10.72 15.60 0.76
C ASP A 455 11.00 14.36 1.61
N LEU A 456 10.45 13.19 1.24
CA LEU A 456 10.64 11.89 1.90
C LEU A 456 11.46 10.90 1.06
N PHE A 457 11.18 10.79 -0.24
CA PHE A 457 11.79 9.78 -1.13
C PHE A 457 12.84 10.43 -2.01
N LYS A 458 14.13 10.19 -1.73
CA LYS A 458 15.23 10.97 -2.32
C LYS A 458 15.61 10.51 -3.73
N SER A 459 15.32 9.27 -4.10
CA SER A 459 15.72 8.70 -5.38
C SER A 459 14.59 7.96 -6.10
N GLN A 460 14.69 7.87 -7.44
CA GLN A 460 13.76 7.06 -8.24
C GLN A 460 13.80 5.59 -7.82
N ALA A 461 14.97 5.09 -7.40
CA ALA A 461 15.12 3.72 -6.93
C ALA A 461 14.26 3.43 -5.68
N ASP A 462 14.09 4.40 -4.77
CA ASP A 462 13.22 4.24 -3.60
C ASP A 462 11.75 4.08 -4.00
N VAL A 463 11.32 4.87 -4.99
CA VAL A 463 9.94 4.84 -5.53
C VAL A 463 9.68 3.56 -6.31
N ASP A 464 10.63 3.13 -7.13
CA ASP A 464 10.56 1.86 -7.86
C ASP A 464 10.52 0.65 -6.90
N LEU A 465 11.29 0.71 -5.81
CA LEU A 465 11.27 -0.30 -4.75
C LEU A 465 9.89 -0.38 -4.07
N LEU A 466 9.28 0.76 -3.74
CA LEU A 466 7.91 0.77 -3.19
C LEU A 466 6.89 0.16 -4.15
N ALA A 467 6.97 0.48 -5.44
CA ALA A 467 6.09 -0.12 -6.44
C ALA A 467 6.31 -1.63 -6.57
N ASN A 468 7.56 -2.11 -6.49
CA ASN A 468 7.88 -3.53 -6.46
C ASN A 468 7.31 -4.23 -5.23
N ARG A 469 7.40 -3.59 -4.06
CA ARG A 469 6.82 -4.09 -2.81
C ARG A 469 5.30 -4.14 -2.85
N PHE A 470 4.64 -3.13 -3.43
CA PHE A 470 3.19 -3.16 -3.62
C PHE A 470 2.76 -4.29 -4.57
N LYS A 471 3.45 -4.47 -5.70
CA LYS A 471 3.23 -5.62 -6.61
C LYS A 471 3.43 -6.95 -5.88
N HIS A 472 4.42 -7.04 -4.99
CA HIS A 472 4.68 -8.24 -4.21
C HIS A 472 3.55 -8.56 -3.22
N ILE A 473 2.95 -7.55 -2.57
CA ILE A 473 1.75 -7.73 -1.74
C ILE A 473 0.57 -8.25 -2.58
N LEU A 474 0.33 -7.68 -3.76
CA LEU A 474 -0.73 -8.15 -4.67
C LEU A 474 -0.52 -9.62 -5.08
N ARG A 475 0.72 -10.02 -5.40
CA ARG A 475 1.05 -11.41 -5.73
C ARG A 475 0.79 -12.36 -4.56
N GLN A 476 1.16 -11.98 -3.33
CA GLN A 476 0.87 -12.80 -2.14
C GLN A 476 -0.64 -13.00 -1.93
N LEU A 477 -1.46 -12.00 -2.24
CA LEU A 477 -2.91 -12.05 -2.06
C LEU A 477 -3.64 -12.83 -3.16
N PHE A 478 -3.19 -12.71 -4.43
CA PHE A 478 -3.97 -13.16 -5.59
C PHE A 478 -3.27 -14.17 -6.51
N CYS A 479 -1.98 -14.47 -6.33
CA CYS A 479 -1.29 -15.44 -7.18
C CYS A 479 -1.45 -16.86 -6.63
N SER A 480 -1.97 -17.77 -7.46
CA SER A 480 -2.36 -19.14 -7.10
C SER A 480 -1.18 -20.12 -6.90
N SER A 481 0.03 -19.75 -7.28
CA SER A 481 1.22 -20.63 -7.27
C SER A 481 2.01 -20.62 -5.96
N ILE A 482 1.68 -19.75 -5.00
CA ILE A 482 2.37 -19.67 -3.69
C ILE A 482 1.72 -20.59 -2.64
N VAL A 483 0.47 -21.01 -2.84
CA VAL A 483 -0.24 -21.92 -1.94
C VAL A 483 -0.55 -23.20 -2.71
N GLY A 484 0.22 -24.26 -2.48
CA GLY A 484 0.19 -25.52 -3.21
C GLY A 484 -1.07 -26.39 -3.02
N GLU A 485 -2.27 -25.81 -2.94
CA GLU A 485 -3.53 -26.55 -3.00
C GLU A 485 -4.62 -25.77 -3.75
N PRO A 486 -5.39 -26.42 -4.64
CA PRO A 486 -6.59 -25.85 -5.21
C PRO A 486 -7.73 -25.93 -4.18
N SER A 487 -7.63 -25.17 -3.09
CA SER A 487 -8.78 -24.90 -2.22
C SER A 487 -9.30 -23.49 -2.50
N TYR A 488 -10.62 -23.36 -2.57
CA TYR A 488 -11.34 -22.15 -2.95
C TYR A 488 -11.25 -20.99 -1.91
N ASP A 489 -10.40 -21.11 -0.88
CA ASP A 489 -10.18 -20.08 0.16
C ASP A 489 -9.04 -19.12 -0.20
N GLN A 490 -9.14 -18.52 -1.40
CA GLN A 490 -8.27 -17.40 -1.78
C GLN A 490 -8.46 -16.25 -0.77
N CYS A 491 -7.35 -15.70 -0.25
CA CYS A 491 -7.32 -14.59 0.74
C CYS A 491 -7.75 -14.91 2.20
N SER A 492 -7.54 -16.14 2.68
CA SER A 492 -7.56 -16.48 4.12
C SER A 492 -6.31 -15.99 4.88
N ILE A 493 -5.29 -15.54 4.15
CA ILE A 493 -4.04 -14.99 4.70
C ILE A 493 -4.36 -13.81 5.62
N SER A 494 -3.81 -13.86 6.83
CA SER A 494 -3.89 -12.76 7.78
C SER A 494 -2.96 -11.62 7.34
N ILE A 495 -3.38 -10.36 7.55
CA ILE A 495 -2.60 -9.17 7.18
C ILE A 495 -1.21 -9.21 7.83
N SER A 496 -1.08 -9.74 9.06
CA SER A 496 0.22 -9.88 9.74
C SER A 496 1.20 -10.81 9.01
N ASN A 497 0.72 -11.72 8.17
CA ASN A 497 1.58 -12.69 7.47
C ASN A 497 2.08 -12.19 6.11
N LEU A 498 1.60 -11.03 5.64
CA LEU A 498 2.13 -10.43 4.41
C LEU A 498 3.56 -9.92 4.63
N SER A 499 4.43 -10.09 3.63
CA SER A 499 5.82 -9.61 3.65
C SER A 499 6.01 -8.45 2.66
N LEU A 500 6.77 -7.43 3.07
CA LEU A 500 7.33 -6.44 2.12
C LEU A 500 8.72 -6.83 1.61
N ILE A 501 9.39 -7.77 2.27
CA ILE A 501 10.71 -8.24 1.86
C ILE A 501 10.52 -9.03 0.56
N LEU A 502 11.17 -8.56 -0.51
CA LEU A 502 11.14 -9.19 -1.81
C LEU A 502 11.93 -10.52 -1.75
N PRO A 503 11.56 -11.54 -2.53
CA PRO A 503 12.25 -12.84 -2.51
C PRO A 503 13.77 -12.75 -2.75
N GLU A 504 14.19 -11.82 -3.61
CA GLU A 504 15.59 -11.51 -3.90
C GLU A 504 16.34 -10.89 -2.70
N GLU A 505 15.66 -10.11 -1.85
CA GLU A 505 16.24 -9.56 -0.62
C GLU A 505 16.44 -10.65 0.45
N ILE A 506 15.66 -11.74 0.44
CA ILE A 506 15.77 -12.83 1.42
C ILE A 506 17.16 -13.49 1.36
N GLU A 507 17.66 -13.76 0.15
CA GLU A 507 18.99 -14.36 -0.02
C GLU A 507 20.11 -13.42 0.46
N GLU A 508 19.97 -12.12 0.22
CA GLU A 508 20.95 -11.12 0.68
C GLU A 508 20.92 -10.96 2.21
N ILE A 509 19.72 -10.87 2.80
CA ILE A 509 19.55 -10.80 4.25
C ILE A 509 20.14 -12.04 4.92
N GLN A 510 19.90 -13.23 4.35
CA GLN A 510 20.52 -14.47 4.85
C GLN A 510 22.05 -14.39 4.77
N LYS A 511 22.63 -13.99 3.63
CA LYS A 511 24.09 -13.82 3.49
C LYS A 511 24.67 -12.86 4.53
N VAL A 512 24.01 -11.73 4.78
CA VAL A 512 24.44 -10.71 5.76
C VAL A 512 24.28 -11.19 7.20
N MET A 513 23.18 -11.87 7.55
CA MET A 513 22.98 -12.44 8.90
C MET A 513 24.01 -13.52 9.22
N PHE A 514 24.32 -14.41 8.27
CA PHE A 514 25.29 -15.49 8.50
C PHE A 514 26.74 -15.00 8.60
N HIS A 515 27.10 -13.87 7.98
CA HIS A 515 28.44 -13.27 8.13
C HIS A 515 28.69 -12.62 9.49
N ARG A 516 27.65 -12.36 10.30
CA ARG A 516 27.80 -11.77 11.64
C ARG A 516 28.02 -12.79 12.76
N LEU A 517 27.86 -14.10 12.47
CA LEU A 517 28.11 -15.12 13.47
C LEU A 517 29.62 -15.45 13.45
N PRO A 518 30.35 -15.25 14.57
CA PRO A 518 31.74 -15.68 14.63
C PRO A 518 31.80 -17.19 14.37
N THR A 519 32.70 -17.61 13.49
CA THR A 519 33.06 -19.02 13.34
C THR A 519 33.74 -19.44 14.64
N ILE A 520 32.99 -20.06 15.56
CA ILE A 520 33.53 -20.45 16.85
C ILE A 520 34.41 -21.70 16.68
N GLU A 521 35.68 -21.57 17.04
CA GLU A 521 36.67 -22.64 17.08
C GLU A 521 36.42 -23.56 18.29
N ASN A 522 35.70 -24.68 18.12
CA ASN A 522 35.53 -25.82 19.05
C ASN A 522 35.11 -25.57 20.52
N GLU A 523 35.20 -24.35 21.04
CA GLU A 523 34.90 -23.93 22.39
C GLU A 523 34.10 -22.63 22.38
N ALA A 524 32.97 -22.62 23.07
CA ALA A 524 32.10 -21.45 23.20
C ALA A 524 31.65 -21.29 24.65
N PRO A 525 31.19 -20.10 25.07
CA PRO A 525 30.36 -20.00 26.26
C PRO A 525 29.16 -20.96 26.16
N ALA A 526 28.83 -21.65 27.25
CA ALA A 526 27.58 -22.39 27.32
C ALA A 526 26.41 -21.40 27.33
N SER A 527 25.28 -21.78 26.74
CA SER A 527 24.05 -20.99 26.86
C SER A 527 23.63 -20.88 28.34
N TYR A 528 22.87 -19.84 28.70
CA TYR A 528 22.35 -19.70 30.06
C TYR A 528 21.55 -20.93 30.53
N ALA A 529 20.84 -21.61 29.61
CA ALA A 529 20.12 -22.84 29.91
C ALA A 529 21.08 -24.01 30.23
N GLN A 530 22.10 -24.22 29.39
CA GLN A 530 23.14 -25.23 29.63
C GLN A 530 23.88 -24.99 30.94
N ALA A 531 24.31 -23.75 31.19
CA ALA A 531 25.03 -23.37 32.41
C ALA A 531 24.16 -23.59 33.66
N ARG A 532 22.87 -23.24 33.60
CA ARG A 532 21.92 -23.48 34.69
C ARG A 532 21.76 -24.97 34.97
N ILE A 533 21.53 -25.79 33.95
CA ILE A 533 21.35 -27.25 34.13
C ILE A 533 22.62 -27.87 34.72
N TRP A 534 23.79 -27.54 34.18
CA TRP A 534 25.08 -28.02 34.68
C TRP A 534 25.32 -27.63 36.15
N LEU A 535 24.99 -26.39 36.53
CA LEU A 535 25.11 -25.91 37.91
C LEU A 535 24.10 -26.58 38.85
N ASP A 536 22.84 -26.71 38.42
CA ASP A 536 21.78 -27.36 39.19
C ASP A 536 22.15 -28.82 39.50
N GLU A 537 22.73 -29.55 38.54
CA GLU A 537 23.25 -30.90 38.77
C GLU A 537 24.38 -30.91 39.80
N ARG A 538 25.38 -30.03 39.67
CA ARG A 538 26.52 -29.96 40.62
C ARG A 538 26.09 -29.59 42.04
N ILE A 539 25.08 -28.74 42.20
CA ILE A 539 24.53 -28.35 43.52
C ILE A 539 23.70 -29.49 44.12
N ARG A 540 22.90 -30.20 43.30
CA ARG A 540 22.01 -31.27 43.77
C ARG A 540 22.76 -32.56 44.09
N PHE A 541 23.81 -32.89 43.34
CA PHE A 541 24.68 -34.06 43.56
C PHE A 541 25.78 -33.77 44.60
N ASN A 542 25.37 -33.19 45.72
CA ASN A 542 26.19 -33.11 46.93
C ASN A 542 26.15 -34.50 47.62
N PRO A 543 27.30 -35.07 48.07
CA PRO A 543 27.36 -36.40 48.67
C PRO A 543 26.36 -36.68 49.80
N ASP A 544 25.82 -35.66 50.45
CA ASP A 544 24.90 -35.78 51.60
C ASP A 544 23.39 -35.76 51.25
N LYS A 545 22.98 -35.77 49.97
CA LYS A 545 21.56 -35.76 49.55
C LYS A 545 21.22 -36.84 48.53
N LEU A 546 19.95 -37.30 48.55
CA LEU A 546 19.36 -38.28 47.62
C LEU A 546 19.73 -37.95 46.16
N GLN A 547 20.53 -38.83 45.54
CA GLN A 547 21.11 -38.65 44.21
C GLN A 547 20.13 -39.14 43.13
N VAL A 548 19.14 -38.33 42.78
CA VAL A 548 18.20 -38.65 41.69
C VAL A 548 18.43 -37.71 40.52
N ALA A 549 18.65 -38.27 39.33
CA ALA A 549 18.71 -37.50 38.08
C ALA A 549 17.35 -36.86 37.76
N ILE A 550 17.40 -35.61 37.33
CA ILE A 550 16.21 -34.85 36.91
C ILE A 550 16.25 -34.48 35.43
N CYS A 551 17.42 -34.60 34.78
CA CYS A 551 17.67 -34.15 33.42
C CYS A 551 17.85 -35.30 32.41
N ASN A 552 17.68 -36.56 32.82
CA ASN A 552 17.65 -37.69 31.88
C ASN A 552 16.31 -37.71 31.14
N MET A 553 16.36 -37.90 29.83
CA MET A 553 15.21 -37.93 28.93
C MET A 553 15.18 -39.27 28.17
N PRO A 554 14.67 -40.35 28.79
CA PRO A 554 14.50 -41.63 28.11
C PRO A 554 13.26 -41.63 27.21
N PHE A 555 13.42 -42.14 25.99
CA PHE A 555 12.36 -42.30 24.99
C PHE A 555 12.28 -43.76 24.56
N GLN A 556 11.10 -44.34 24.71
CA GLN A 556 10.83 -45.75 24.43
C GLN A 556 10.27 -45.94 23.00
N TYR A 557 10.80 -46.91 22.26
CA TYR A 557 10.37 -47.28 20.92
C TYR A 557 10.14 -48.79 20.80
N ARG A 558 9.11 -49.16 20.05
CA ARG A 558 8.84 -50.54 19.62
C ARG A 558 8.71 -50.57 18.10
N LEU A 559 9.08 -51.70 17.51
CA LEU A 559 8.86 -51.93 16.08
C LEU A 559 7.39 -52.22 15.82
N PHE A 560 6.93 -51.92 14.60
CA PHE A 560 5.61 -52.36 14.16
C PHE A 560 5.56 -53.90 14.06
N PRO A 561 4.38 -54.51 14.26
CA PRO A 561 4.22 -55.96 14.16
C PRO A 561 4.81 -56.52 12.86
N GLN A 562 5.44 -57.70 12.94
CA GLN A 562 6.06 -58.41 11.81
C GLN A 562 7.28 -57.73 11.16
N HIS A 563 7.77 -56.61 11.71
CA HIS A 563 9.00 -55.96 11.24
C HIS A 563 10.19 -56.41 12.08
N THR A 564 11.38 -56.43 11.45
CA THR A 564 12.64 -56.71 12.14
C THR A 564 13.65 -55.62 11.86
N LEU A 565 14.54 -55.38 12.82
CA LEU A 565 15.57 -54.35 12.74
C LEU A 565 16.94 -54.94 13.08
N SER A 566 17.94 -54.69 12.23
CA SER A 566 19.29 -55.20 12.41
C SER A 566 20.03 -54.36 13.43
N ILE A 567 20.44 -54.99 14.53
CA ILE A 567 21.21 -54.34 15.60
C ILE A 567 22.50 -53.74 15.04
N LYS A 568 23.20 -54.49 14.18
CA LYS A 568 24.45 -54.03 13.55
C LYS A 568 24.26 -52.76 12.73
N ARG A 569 23.18 -52.68 11.94
CA ARG A 569 22.87 -51.48 11.13
C ARG A 569 22.42 -50.32 12.00
N LEU A 570 21.63 -50.59 13.03
CA LEU A 570 21.19 -49.59 14.00
C LEU A 570 22.38 -48.93 14.69
N LEU A 571 23.30 -49.73 15.24
CA LEU A 571 24.48 -49.21 15.92
C LEU A 571 25.37 -48.40 14.98
N HIS A 572 25.48 -48.81 13.71
CA HIS A 572 26.20 -48.04 12.71
C HIS A 572 25.51 -46.70 12.40
N ALA A 573 24.19 -46.71 12.20
CA ALA A 573 23.40 -45.51 11.98
C ALA A 573 23.51 -44.54 13.16
N LEU A 574 23.36 -45.02 14.40
CA LEU A 574 23.54 -44.22 15.61
C LEU A 574 24.93 -43.58 15.70
N GLN A 575 25.98 -44.28 15.29
CA GLN A 575 27.33 -43.70 15.23
C GLN A 575 27.42 -42.54 14.22
N LEU A 576 26.77 -42.67 13.06
CA LEU A 576 26.70 -41.58 12.07
C LEU A 576 25.93 -40.37 12.60
N ILE A 577 24.87 -40.60 13.38
CA ILE A 577 24.10 -39.52 14.01
C ILE A 577 24.92 -38.79 15.07
N VAL A 578 25.64 -39.50 15.93
CA VAL A 578 26.55 -38.90 16.91
C VAL A 578 27.65 -38.10 16.20
N LEU A 579 28.17 -38.57 15.06
CA LEU A 579 29.15 -37.85 14.25
C LEU A 579 28.58 -36.58 13.59
N LYS A 580 27.34 -36.64 13.11
CA LYS A 580 26.67 -35.53 12.42
C LYS A 580 26.33 -34.38 13.38
N HIS A 581 25.85 -34.71 14.58
CA HIS A 581 25.29 -33.73 15.52
C HIS A 581 26.26 -33.42 16.66
N GLN A 582 26.84 -32.21 16.61
CA GLN A 582 27.80 -31.71 17.61
C GLN A 582 27.26 -31.77 19.05
N SER A 583 25.97 -31.53 19.24
CA SER A 583 25.34 -31.58 20.57
C SER A 583 25.47 -32.94 21.26
N LEU A 584 25.52 -34.05 20.51
CA LEU A 584 25.62 -35.42 21.05
C LEU A 584 27.03 -35.80 21.50
N HIS A 585 28.01 -34.93 21.27
CA HIS A 585 29.40 -35.10 21.68
C HIS A 585 30.02 -33.78 22.17
N THR A 586 29.19 -32.95 22.81
CA THR A 586 29.63 -31.70 23.44
C THR A 586 29.81 -31.92 24.93
N SER A 587 30.94 -31.48 25.49
CA SER A 587 31.15 -31.43 26.93
C SER A 587 30.86 -30.03 27.50
N LEU A 588 30.44 -30.00 28.76
CA LEU A 588 30.19 -28.80 29.56
C LEU A 588 31.15 -28.78 30.74
N VAL A 589 32.01 -27.77 30.79
CA VAL A 589 33.04 -27.61 31.82
C VAL A 589 33.06 -26.18 32.35
N PHE A 590 33.40 -26.01 33.62
CA PHE A 590 33.59 -24.68 34.20
C PHE A 590 35.01 -24.20 33.90
N ASP A 591 35.11 -23.10 33.15
CA ASP A 591 36.37 -22.42 32.89
C ASP A 591 36.65 -21.46 34.05
N THR A 592 37.66 -21.80 34.85
CA THR A 592 38.06 -21.01 36.03
C THR A 592 38.67 -19.66 35.67
N GLU A 593 39.28 -19.52 34.49
CA GLU A 593 39.87 -18.25 34.06
C GLU A 593 38.78 -17.29 33.57
N LYS A 594 37.78 -17.81 32.85
CA LYS A 594 36.63 -17.03 32.35
C LYS A 594 35.48 -16.92 33.34
N ASN A 595 35.56 -17.63 34.47
CA ASN A 595 34.54 -17.71 35.52
C ASN A 595 33.13 -18.03 34.97
N GLN A 596 33.05 -18.93 33.99
CA GLN A 596 31.79 -19.31 33.32
C GLN A 596 31.81 -20.77 32.87
N VAL A 597 30.64 -21.36 32.66
CA VAL A 597 30.53 -22.66 31.99
C VAL A 597 30.76 -22.46 30.49
N ILE A 598 31.65 -23.28 29.93
CA ILE A 598 31.91 -23.34 28.50
C ILE A 598 31.44 -24.69 27.94
N GLN A 599 31.04 -24.66 26.68
CA GLN A 599 30.80 -25.85 25.88
C GLN A 599 32.01 -26.13 24.99
N ARG A 600 32.43 -27.39 24.92
CA ARG A 600 33.55 -27.84 24.07
C ARG A 600 33.07 -29.01 23.22
N ILE A 601 33.19 -28.88 21.90
CA ILE A 601 32.89 -29.96 20.96
C ILE A 601 34.04 -30.97 21.03
N VAL A 602 33.75 -32.22 21.37
CA VAL A 602 34.76 -33.29 21.48
C VAL A 602 35.16 -33.75 20.07
N ASP A 603 36.45 -33.73 19.73
CA ASP A 603 36.91 -34.22 18.42
C ASP A 603 36.75 -35.75 18.31
N LEU A 604 35.75 -36.15 17.52
CA LEU A 604 35.36 -37.54 17.34
C LEU A 604 36.36 -38.37 16.50
N LYS A 605 37.37 -37.76 15.87
CA LYS A 605 38.43 -38.49 15.15
C LYS A 605 39.24 -39.40 16.06
N ILE A 606 39.28 -39.12 17.36
CA ILE A 606 40.11 -39.84 18.32
C ILE A 606 39.31 -40.94 19.05
N ASN A 607 37.98 -40.80 19.22
CA ASN A 607 37.19 -41.78 20.03
C ASN A 607 35.66 -41.86 19.78
N HIS A 608 35.18 -41.72 18.54
CA HIS A 608 33.72 -41.76 18.24
C HIS A 608 32.94 -42.97 18.78
N ARG A 609 33.58 -44.15 18.93
CA ARG A 609 32.92 -45.34 19.49
C ARG A 609 32.65 -45.28 20.98
N GLN A 610 33.37 -44.43 21.72
CA GLN A 610 33.19 -44.28 23.17
C GLN A 610 32.02 -43.34 23.52
N MET A 611 31.56 -42.53 22.56
CA MET A 611 30.48 -41.57 22.77
C MET A 611 29.08 -42.18 22.65
N LEU A 612 28.95 -43.36 22.03
CA LEU A 612 27.71 -44.13 22.01
C LEU A 612 27.78 -45.23 23.07
N SER A 613 27.12 -45.00 24.21
CA SER A 613 26.92 -46.04 25.22
C SER A 613 25.78 -46.96 24.80
N VAL A 614 26.02 -48.27 24.76
CA VAL A 614 25.01 -49.29 24.44
C VAL A 614 24.90 -50.26 25.59
N MET A 615 23.68 -50.45 26.11
CA MET A 615 23.38 -51.46 27.11
C MET A 615 22.36 -52.46 26.56
N GLU A 616 22.48 -53.71 26.99
CA GLU A 616 21.59 -54.79 26.63
C GLU A 616 21.04 -55.43 27.90
N SER A 617 19.72 -55.64 27.98
CA SER A 617 19.08 -56.32 29.12
C SER A 617 17.85 -57.11 28.66
N ILE A 618 17.36 -58.00 29.53
CA ILE A 618 16.19 -58.82 29.26
C ILE A 618 15.05 -58.34 30.15
N TYR A 619 13.83 -58.33 29.60
CA TYR A 619 12.62 -58.08 30.38
C TYR A 619 11.55 -59.14 30.08
N GLU A 620 10.73 -59.46 31.08
CA GLU A 620 9.69 -60.50 30.98
C GLU A 620 8.28 -59.92 31.09
N THR A 621 8.11 -58.80 31.80
CA THR A 621 6.81 -58.15 32.05
C THR A 621 6.84 -56.65 31.75
N GLU A 622 5.69 -56.07 31.43
CA GLU A 622 5.55 -54.60 31.22
C GLU A 622 5.84 -53.80 32.50
N GLU A 623 5.67 -54.42 33.68
CA GLU A 623 6.03 -53.82 34.97
C GLU A 623 7.54 -53.67 35.12
N GLN A 624 8.31 -54.71 34.77
CA GLN A 624 9.77 -54.64 34.73
C GLN A 624 10.27 -53.60 33.71
N LEU A 625 9.62 -53.51 32.55
CA LEU A 625 9.97 -52.47 31.56
C LEU A 625 9.76 -51.06 32.14
N THR A 626 8.67 -50.84 32.87
CA THR A 626 8.36 -49.56 33.51
C THR A 626 9.38 -49.23 34.61
N GLU A 627 9.83 -50.23 35.38
CA GLU A 627 10.88 -50.07 36.38
C GLU A 627 12.21 -49.68 35.74
N ILE A 628 12.62 -50.35 34.67
CA ILE A 628 13.83 -49.99 33.90
C ILE A 628 13.73 -48.56 33.35
N MET A 629 12.58 -48.15 32.83
CA MET A 629 12.35 -46.76 32.38
C MET A 629 12.48 -45.74 33.53
N HIS A 630 12.03 -46.09 34.74
CA HIS A 630 12.21 -45.26 35.93
C HIS A 630 13.67 -45.19 36.38
N GLU A 631 14.42 -46.29 36.30
CA GLU A 631 15.85 -46.32 36.59
C GLU A 631 16.65 -45.46 35.60
N GLU A 632 16.42 -45.62 34.29
CA GLU A 632 17.01 -44.81 33.22
C GLU A 632 16.77 -43.30 33.45
N LYS A 633 15.57 -42.94 33.93
CA LYS A 633 15.22 -41.54 34.23
C LYS A 633 15.90 -41.01 35.50
N ARG A 634 16.10 -41.85 36.52
CA ARG A 634 16.52 -41.43 37.87
C ARG A 634 18.02 -41.65 38.14
N ASN A 635 18.72 -42.40 37.29
CA ASN A 635 20.12 -42.75 37.50
C ASN A 635 21.06 -41.55 37.25
N PRO A 636 21.73 -41.03 38.29
CA PRO A 636 22.63 -39.87 38.18
C PRO A 636 23.99 -40.19 37.55
N GLN A 637 24.34 -41.48 37.42
CA GLN A 637 25.62 -41.93 36.86
C GLN A 637 25.50 -42.28 35.37
N LEU A 638 24.34 -42.02 34.76
CA LEU A 638 24.08 -42.44 33.39
C LEU A 638 24.86 -41.64 32.35
N PHE A 639 25.14 -40.36 32.64
CA PHE A 639 25.80 -39.42 31.73
C PHE A 639 26.98 -38.72 32.42
N ASP A 640 27.97 -38.31 31.63
CA ASP A 640 29.10 -37.50 32.08
C ASP A 640 29.23 -36.27 31.18
N LEU A 641 28.70 -35.14 31.66
CA LEU A 641 28.74 -33.86 30.95
C LEU A 641 30.17 -33.33 30.74
N VAL A 642 31.14 -33.73 31.56
CA VAL A 642 32.53 -33.27 31.43
C VAL A 642 33.23 -34.02 30.29
N GLN A 643 32.87 -35.28 30.07
CA GLN A 643 33.42 -36.10 28.98
C GLN A 643 32.60 -36.01 27.68
N GLY A 644 31.41 -35.39 27.72
CA GLY A 644 30.52 -35.31 26.56
C GLY A 644 29.70 -36.58 26.31
N LEU A 645 29.58 -37.45 27.31
CA LEU A 645 28.77 -38.66 27.27
C LEU A 645 27.31 -38.31 27.60
N VAL A 646 26.55 -37.93 26.57
CA VAL A 646 25.20 -37.34 26.73
C VAL A 646 24.09 -38.09 26.01
N PHE A 647 24.44 -39.19 25.34
CA PHE A 647 23.51 -40.06 24.63
C PHE A 647 23.83 -41.54 24.90
N ARG A 648 22.76 -42.33 25.10
CA ARG A 648 22.83 -43.77 25.32
C ARG A 648 21.68 -44.47 24.61
N CYS A 649 21.96 -45.68 24.11
CA CYS A 649 20.98 -46.62 23.60
C CYS A 649 20.89 -47.83 24.53
N HIS A 650 19.69 -48.20 24.95
CA HIS A 650 19.45 -49.42 25.72
C HIS A 650 18.50 -50.33 24.94
N ILE A 651 18.99 -51.52 24.60
CA ILE A 651 18.27 -52.55 23.87
C ILE A 651 17.71 -53.55 24.90
N LEU A 652 16.40 -53.69 24.93
CA LEU A 652 15.69 -54.59 25.84
C LEU A 652 15.05 -55.73 25.06
N TYR A 653 15.53 -56.95 25.33
CA TYR A 653 15.02 -58.15 24.70
C TYR A 653 13.87 -58.77 25.49
N TYR A 654 12.82 -59.19 24.80
CA TYR A 654 11.71 -59.86 25.47
C TYR A 654 12.03 -61.34 25.75
N LYS A 655 12.08 -61.71 27.03
CA LYS A 655 12.35 -63.06 27.60
C LYS A 655 13.70 -63.71 27.29
N GLN A 656 14.30 -63.45 26.14
CA GLN A 656 15.59 -64.04 25.76
C GLN A 656 16.35 -63.12 24.80
N VAL A 657 17.68 -63.16 24.85
CA VAL A 657 18.55 -62.42 23.92
C VAL A 657 18.38 -62.95 22.49
N SER A 658 18.33 -62.03 21.52
CA SER A 658 18.23 -62.39 20.10
C SER A 658 19.51 -63.09 19.61
N SER A 659 19.40 -64.36 19.21
CA SER A 659 20.51 -65.13 18.63
C SER A 659 20.88 -64.70 17.20
N ASN A 660 20.00 -63.95 16.53
CA ASN A 660 20.12 -63.63 15.11
C ASN A 660 20.53 -62.16 14.85
N HIS A 661 20.89 -61.40 15.89
CA HIS A 661 21.18 -59.96 15.83
C HIS A 661 20.06 -59.10 15.19
N LEU A 662 18.82 -59.56 15.31
CA LEU A 662 17.61 -58.89 14.83
C LEU A 662 16.69 -58.61 16.02
N LEU A 663 16.19 -57.37 16.11
CA LEU A 663 15.12 -56.98 17.02
C LEU A 663 13.77 -57.25 16.35
N CYS A 664 12.80 -57.66 17.16
CA CYS A 664 11.41 -57.89 16.77
C CYS A 664 10.46 -56.87 17.41
N ASP A 665 9.17 -56.95 17.08
CA ASP A 665 8.10 -56.08 17.58
C ASP A 665 7.88 -56.17 19.10
N LYS A 666 8.36 -57.23 19.73
CA LYS A 666 8.34 -57.39 21.19
C LYS A 666 9.58 -56.83 21.88
N ASP A 667 10.66 -56.54 21.15
CA ASP A 667 11.84 -55.92 21.74
C ASP A 667 11.64 -54.41 21.85
N VAL A 668 12.33 -53.79 22.81
CA VAL A 668 12.21 -52.36 23.10
C VAL A 668 13.55 -51.67 22.93
N LEU A 669 13.53 -50.50 22.29
CA LEU A 669 14.66 -49.58 22.22
C LEU A 669 14.39 -48.39 23.14
N ILE A 670 15.33 -48.07 24.00
CA ILE A 670 15.31 -46.83 24.79
C ILE A 670 16.47 -45.96 24.32
N PHE A 671 16.14 -44.78 23.79
CA PHE A 671 17.11 -43.71 23.53
C PHE A 671 17.06 -42.73 24.69
N ASN A 672 18.14 -42.60 25.43
CA ASN A 672 18.22 -41.70 26.58
C ASN A 672 19.22 -40.59 26.29
N PHE A 673 18.79 -39.36 26.54
CA PHE A 673 19.58 -38.15 26.32
C PHE A 673 19.66 -37.31 27.59
N HIS A 674 20.73 -36.53 27.71
CA HIS A 674 20.82 -35.52 28.74
C HIS A 674 20.20 -34.18 28.29
N HIS A 675 19.28 -33.62 29.08
CA HIS A 675 18.51 -32.42 28.71
C HIS A 675 19.36 -31.17 28.50
N ALA A 676 20.57 -31.10 29.07
CA ALA A 676 21.49 -29.99 28.85
C ALA A 676 21.83 -29.77 27.35
N LEU A 677 21.74 -30.82 26.52
CA LEU A 677 22.16 -30.80 25.12
C LEU A 677 21.10 -31.34 24.16
N PHE A 678 19.91 -31.67 24.67
CA PHE A 678 18.83 -32.26 23.91
C PHE A 678 17.45 -31.84 24.46
N ASP A 679 16.48 -31.61 23.59
CA ASP A 679 15.11 -31.25 23.97
C ASP A 679 14.06 -32.08 23.20
N PHE A 680 12.78 -31.88 23.53
CA PHE A 680 11.69 -32.63 22.90
C PHE A 680 11.60 -32.42 21.38
N PRO A 681 11.66 -31.17 20.83
CA PRO A 681 11.69 -30.97 19.39
C PRO A 681 12.88 -31.64 18.68
N SER A 682 14.05 -31.69 19.31
CA SER A 682 15.26 -32.35 18.77
C SER A 682 15.04 -33.83 18.44
N MET A 683 14.09 -34.49 19.11
CA MET A 683 13.74 -35.88 18.83
C MET A 683 13.25 -36.10 17.40
N ASN A 684 12.49 -35.16 16.83
CA ASN A 684 11.98 -35.30 15.46
C ASN A 684 13.14 -35.29 14.45
N THR A 685 14.11 -34.40 14.65
CA THR A 685 15.32 -34.32 13.82
C THR A 685 16.18 -35.57 14.00
N PHE A 686 16.37 -36.03 15.24
CA PHE A 686 17.13 -37.25 15.53
C PHE A 686 16.54 -38.47 14.81
N LEU A 687 15.22 -38.69 14.91
CA LEU A 687 14.57 -39.83 14.25
C LEU A 687 14.57 -39.71 12.73
N HIS A 688 14.36 -38.51 12.19
CA HIS A 688 14.42 -38.28 10.75
C HIS A 688 15.80 -38.66 10.20
N ASP A 689 16.87 -38.19 10.84
CA ASP A 689 18.23 -38.48 10.40
C ASP A 689 18.61 -39.94 10.65
N LEU A 690 18.18 -40.53 11.77
CA LEU A 690 18.40 -41.95 12.05
C LEU A 690 17.77 -42.84 10.98
N ASN A 691 16.57 -42.50 10.52
CA ASN A 691 15.90 -43.19 9.42
C ASN A 691 16.62 -43.03 8.07
N GLN A 692 17.30 -41.89 7.83
CA GLN A 692 18.12 -41.72 6.63
C GLN A 692 19.46 -42.47 6.71
N ALA A 693 20.03 -42.56 7.92
CA ALA A 693 21.33 -43.19 8.16
C ALA A 693 21.26 -44.73 8.22
N TYR A 694 20.11 -45.29 8.62
CA TYR A 694 19.84 -46.73 8.69
C TYR A 694 19.44 -47.30 7.32
#